data_AF-A0A9W2YF35-F1
#
_entry.id   AF-A0A9W2YF35-F1
#
_cell.length_a   1.000
_cell.length_b   1.000
_cell.length_c   1.000
_cell.angle_alpha   90.00
_cell.angle_beta   90.00
_cell.angle_gamma   90.00
#
_symmetry.space_group_name_H-M   'P 1'
#
loop_
_entity.id
_entity.type
_entity.pdbx_description
1 polymer ?
#
loop_
_entity_poly.entity_id
_entity_poly.type
_entity_poly.pdbx_seq_one_letter_code
_entity_poly.pdbx_strand_id
1 'polypeptide(L)'
;MIMPLITYLVKAIFHFILDELKTKVALLLKEKEDLETDFGLKRAKFRELFLQKENELKTEHEKHVHSESQVKSLQDELSSMKDEMNKLRCELEGVKTAAAMSESNKQEELNSIISNYQQELASLQQLLKEAAETASDNTAARYESERSKLVSLNENYEEEIQELRNKLSQERESFLSTVAKSIKRVGAVGSANTSMEHENLEESMRKAQEDAQILKSVVVPLENEIKTLKAKLKETELKLAESHKKNQSASERDRKSPTLPDLDSITDLNEKVEKLFSYLKAEKAARTDLEMYVAVLSTQKTVLQDEADKISAELKAVCNILEEEKQSHEALKQTWQMANDQFLESQRLMMMDLRRMEGVLTVEQQRQIAELQEKDEAREAQERKVKELEERREKQEKEQEERRKLSQSKLEEEKRRSGAGVGRLSPFEFLSFDNDGSHSETISVKGSKNLPGASIVRRSASSSDISDGFGREDLDDDCLFLESSTHETRSLNEADGVLRGSMDSIEGMTTVRISPEKVLNLPALSAAQLKAITDPTPESEAYLSLVAGIRSKPGTSKQNWEGKRLVSEKEWTLLQNEMKLAREKLGRPCSMCKNYESQLQTVQEELKNVKTEIKHTERSLASEQMTNKNLLKYQTELEEALKNAAEDAQSQISHLTNKLVDCEKYIKDMKEQIMATHVQLQDYSKTLVDGRQEAQNELIKLQEENDSLVDKYSKTAQQLQNEDINLPNNLEDMQLLLLKYREEIISAKVAKEHTEETLRSEIVFLKSQVMGEQQEKCTLEETLTQEISALQAKVGELEILRKELEKESASKSEVQTKLQESENSLKTIQTKSKQLISKMQERLEEMDKRKSKLESENHILKNKVQALQVDLDNSEAVQRDFVKLSQSLQIQLEKIRQAENEVRWQHEDDVEDCNNCRQPFSVTKRKHHCRHCGKIFCSDCTNKAVNSGPNFRPAKVCDVCHTILVKDATPYFSTEPPATPD
;
A
#
# COMPACT_ATOMS: atom_id res chain seq x y z
N MET A 1 -129.69 93.94 41.17
CA MET A 1 -129.34 92.50 41.22
C MET A 1 -128.31 92.06 40.18
N ILE A 2 -128.15 92.72 39.01
CA ILE A 2 -127.29 92.18 37.93
C ILE A 2 -125.78 92.28 38.23
N MET A 3 -125.28 93.42 38.74
CA MET A 3 -123.84 93.63 38.95
C MET A 3 -123.12 92.53 39.77
N PRO A 4 -123.64 92.06 40.92
CA PRO A 4 -122.99 90.97 41.68
C PRO A 4 -122.80 89.67 40.87
N LEU A 5 -123.73 89.33 39.98
CA LEU A 5 -123.63 88.15 39.13
C LEU A 5 -122.50 88.29 38.11
N ILE A 6 -122.35 89.47 37.51
CA ILE A 6 -121.27 89.76 36.56
C ILE A 6 -119.91 89.68 37.29
N THR A 7 -119.78 90.28 38.47
CA THR A 7 -118.53 90.19 39.26
C THR A 7 -118.20 88.75 39.66
N TYR A 8 -119.21 87.91 39.95
CA TYR A 8 -119.01 86.50 40.24
C TYR A 8 -118.57 85.70 39.01
N LEU A 9 -119.23 85.89 37.86
CA LEU A 9 -118.85 85.27 36.58
C LEU A 9 -117.44 85.67 36.13
N VAL A 10 -117.09 86.96 36.21
CA VAL A 10 -115.74 87.44 35.88
C VAL A 10 -114.70 86.84 36.82
N LYS A 11 -114.97 86.71 38.13
CA LYS A 11 -114.08 86.00 39.06
C LYS A 11 -113.96 84.51 38.74
N ALA A 12 -115.04 83.83 38.38
CA ALA A 12 -115.02 82.40 38.04
C ALA A 12 -114.22 82.14 36.75
N ILE A 13 -114.44 82.95 35.71
CA ILE A 13 -113.68 82.89 34.45
C ILE A 13 -112.19 83.20 34.70
N PHE A 14 -111.88 84.22 35.51
CA PHE A 14 -110.50 84.57 35.84
C PHE A 14 -109.80 83.45 36.65
N HIS A 15 -110.50 82.81 37.60
CA HIS A 15 -109.98 81.64 38.31
C HIS A 15 -109.72 80.47 37.35
N PHE A 16 -110.67 80.16 36.46
CA PHE A 16 -110.53 79.07 35.48
C PHE A 16 -109.30 79.29 34.58
N ILE A 17 -109.16 80.48 33.98
CA ILE A 17 -108.01 80.84 33.13
C ILE A 17 -106.70 80.80 33.93
N LEU A 18 -106.72 81.23 35.18
CA LEU A 18 -105.53 81.29 36.02
C LEU A 18 -105.08 79.90 36.50
N ASP A 19 -106.00 78.96 36.71
CA ASP A 19 -105.69 77.55 37.01
C ASP A 19 -105.33 76.74 35.75
N GLU A 20 -105.91 77.07 34.58
CA GLU A 20 -105.44 76.55 33.28
C GLU A 20 -103.99 77.00 33.01
N LEU A 21 -103.67 78.28 33.23
CA LEU A 21 -102.32 78.83 33.11
C LEU A 21 -101.34 78.18 34.09
N LYS A 22 -101.70 77.98 35.37
CA LYS A 22 -100.87 77.21 36.32
C LYS A 22 -100.58 75.80 35.81
N THR A 23 -101.60 75.11 35.30
CA THR A 23 -101.47 73.74 34.78
C THR A 23 -100.52 73.72 33.59
N LYS A 24 -100.63 74.69 32.68
CA LYS A 24 -99.76 74.83 31.51
C LYS A 24 -98.31 75.17 31.89
N VAL A 25 -98.10 76.02 32.90
CA VAL A 25 -96.77 76.33 33.46
C VAL A 25 -96.18 75.09 34.16
N ALA A 26 -96.97 74.32 34.90
CA ALA A 26 -96.50 73.09 35.54
C ALA A 26 -96.07 72.02 34.51
N LEU A 27 -96.80 71.89 33.40
CA LEU A 27 -96.43 71.01 32.29
C LEU A 27 -95.12 71.48 31.61
N LEU A 28 -94.98 72.77 31.30
CA LEU A 28 -93.76 73.33 30.71
C LEU A 28 -92.53 73.23 31.63
N LEU A 29 -92.71 73.35 32.96
CA LEU A 29 -91.65 73.13 33.94
C LEU A 29 -91.22 71.66 33.96
N LYS A 30 -92.16 70.70 33.89
CA LYS A 30 -91.84 69.28 33.80
C LYS A 30 -91.14 68.94 32.48
N GLU A 31 -91.64 69.45 31.36
CA GLU A 31 -91.03 69.27 30.03
C GLU A 31 -89.59 69.81 30.00
N LYS A 32 -89.32 70.94 30.66
CA LYS A 32 -87.96 71.45 30.86
C LYS A 32 -87.08 70.49 31.69
N GLU A 33 -87.60 69.93 32.78
CA GLU A 33 -86.88 68.98 33.64
C GLU A 33 -86.61 67.64 32.93
N ASP A 34 -87.58 67.13 32.17
CA ASP A 34 -87.44 65.95 31.31
C ASP A 34 -86.37 66.20 30.20
N LEU A 35 -86.31 67.40 29.62
CA LEU A 35 -85.26 67.78 28.63
C LEU A 35 -83.87 68.01 29.26
N GLU A 36 -83.78 68.61 30.44
CA GLU A 36 -82.50 68.82 31.14
C GLU A 36 -81.90 67.49 31.62
N THR A 37 -82.73 66.52 32.00
CA THR A 37 -82.29 65.17 32.37
C THR A 37 -81.88 64.33 31.15
N ASP A 38 -82.62 64.37 30.03
CA ASP A 38 -82.22 63.75 28.76
C ASP A 38 -80.90 64.33 28.21
N PHE A 39 -80.73 65.65 28.24
CA PHE A 39 -79.47 66.29 27.86
C PHE A 39 -78.32 65.88 28.80
N GLY A 40 -78.59 65.77 30.10
CA GLY A 40 -77.64 65.23 31.10
C GLY A 40 -77.18 63.81 30.78
N LEU A 41 -78.12 62.91 30.47
CA LEU A 41 -77.86 61.52 30.07
C LEU A 41 -77.06 61.44 28.76
N LYS A 42 -77.45 62.20 27.73
CA LYS A 42 -76.73 62.27 26.45
C LYS A 42 -75.29 62.75 26.65
N ARG A 43 -75.09 63.81 27.45
CA ARG A 43 -73.74 64.31 27.77
C ARG A 43 -72.90 63.31 28.56
N ALA A 44 -73.51 62.56 29.48
CA ALA A 44 -72.82 61.49 30.21
C ALA A 44 -72.35 60.38 29.26
N LYS A 45 -73.25 59.89 28.39
CA LYS A 45 -72.94 58.84 27.40
C LYS A 45 -71.89 59.26 26.37
N PHE A 46 -71.91 60.52 25.91
CA PHE A 46 -70.84 61.05 25.05
C PHE A 46 -69.47 61.09 25.76
N ARG A 47 -69.45 61.44 27.06
CA ARG A 47 -68.20 61.44 27.84
C ARG A 47 -67.66 60.02 28.08
N GLU A 48 -68.55 59.07 28.31
CA GLU A 48 -68.24 57.64 28.45
C GLU A 48 -67.63 57.07 27.17
N LEU A 49 -68.28 57.30 26.01
CA LEU A 49 -67.76 56.90 24.70
C LEU A 49 -66.40 57.56 24.38
N PHE A 50 -66.20 58.82 24.75
CA PHE A 50 -64.91 59.51 24.56
C PHE A 50 -63.81 58.87 25.42
N LEU A 51 -64.08 58.61 26.70
CA LEU A 51 -63.15 57.94 27.62
C LEU A 51 -62.84 56.50 27.16
N GLN A 52 -63.83 55.78 26.64
CA GLN A 52 -63.63 54.47 26.04
C GLN A 52 -62.66 54.56 24.86
N LYS A 53 -62.91 55.46 23.89
CA LYS A 53 -62.05 55.60 22.70
C LYS A 53 -60.65 56.12 23.04
N GLU A 54 -60.51 56.98 24.05
CA GLU A 54 -59.22 57.42 24.58
C GLU A 54 -58.42 56.25 25.19
N ASN A 55 -59.08 55.33 25.89
CA ASN A 55 -58.44 54.15 26.46
C ASN A 55 -58.10 53.10 25.39
N GLU A 56 -58.98 52.89 24.41
CA GLU A 56 -58.68 52.02 23.25
C GLU A 56 -57.41 52.50 22.52
N LEU A 57 -57.33 53.80 22.19
CA LEU A 57 -56.15 54.41 21.55
C LEU A 57 -54.87 54.28 22.40
N LYS A 58 -54.97 54.35 23.74
CA LYS A 58 -53.81 54.07 24.62
C LYS A 58 -53.35 52.62 24.52
N THR A 59 -54.27 51.65 24.60
CA THR A 59 -53.90 50.23 24.47
C THR A 59 -53.36 49.88 23.08
N GLU A 60 -53.80 50.60 22.04
CA GLU A 60 -53.30 50.46 20.67
C GLU A 60 -51.89 51.07 20.51
N HIS A 61 -51.64 52.22 21.14
CA HIS A 61 -50.31 52.84 21.21
C HIS A 61 -49.32 51.98 22.03
N GLU A 62 -49.74 51.43 23.16
CA GLU A 62 -48.93 50.51 23.98
C GLU A 62 -48.55 49.24 23.21
N LYS A 63 -49.49 48.66 22.44
CA LYS A 63 -49.22 47.54 21.52
C LYS A 63 -48.22 47.93 20.43
N HIS A 64 -48.36 49.12 19.82
CA HIS A 64 -47.42 49.61 18.82
C HIS A 64 -46.00 49.71 19.40
N VAL A 65 -45.83 50.41 20.52
CA VAL A 65 -44.53 50.57 21.20
C VAL A 65 -43.91 49.23 21.60
N HIS A 66 -44.73 48.25 22.04
CA HIS A 66 -44.25 46.90 22.31
C HIS A 66 -43.76 46.18 21.04
N SER A 67 -44.54 46.23 19.95
CA SER A 67 -44.15 45.62 18.66
C SER A 67 -42.91 46.29 18.05
N GLU A 68 -42.76 47.60 18.20
CA GLU A 68 -41.62 48.38 17.72
C GLU A 68 -40.34 48.06 18.52
N SER A 69 -40.47 47.84 19.84
CA SER A 69 -39.39 47.30 20.67
C SER A 69 -39.02 45.85 20.30
N GLN A 70 -40.00 45.02 19.91
CA GLN A 70 -39.76 43.63 19.52
C GLN A 70 -39.07 43.53 18.15
N VAL A 71 -39.53 44.32 17.17
CA VAL A 71 -38.86 44.46 15.86
C VAL A 71 -37.41 44.92 16.03
N LYS A 72 -37.16 45.86 16.94
CA LYS A 72 -35.80 46.33 17.23
C LYS A 72 -34.91 45.23 17.83
N SER A 73 -35.43 44.46 18.79
CA SER A 73 -34.72 43.30 19.36
C SER A 73 -34.35 42.28 18.27
N LEU A 74 -35.27 41.98 17.36
CA LEU A 74 -35.04 41.07 16.24
C LEU A 74 -34.04 41.64 15.21
N GLN A 75 -33.97 42.96 15.03
CA GLN A 75 -32.95 43.61 14.20
C GLN A 75 -31.56 43.54 14.83
N ASP A 76 -31.45 43.74 16.15
CA ASP A 76 -30.19 43.62 16.89
C ASP A 76 -29.68 42.16 16.89
N GLU A 77 -30.56 41.18 17.11
CA GLU A 77 -30.26 39.73 16.97
C GLU A 77 -29.81 39.38 15.55
N LEU A 78 -30.51 39.87 14.51
CA LEU A 78 -30.16 39.63 13.11
C LEU A 78 -28.84 40.31 12.71
N SER A 79 -28.48 41.43 13.35
CA SER A 79 -27.14 42.02 13.21
C SER A 79 -26.07 41.11 13.82
N SER A 80 -26.28 40.60 15.03
CA SER A 80 -25.32 39.70 15.69
C SER A 80 -25.09 38.41 14.90
N MET A 81 -26.18 37.78 14.43
CA MET A 81 -26.14 36.60 13.55
C MET A 81 -25.35 36.86 12.25
N LYS A 82 -25.48 38.06 11.69
CA LYS A 82 -24.77 38.48 10.46
C LYS A 82 -23.27 38.67 10.71
N ASP A 83 -22.88 39.17 11.87
CA ASP A 83 -21.47 39.32 12.25
C ASP A 83 -20.81 38.00 12.61
N GLU A 84 -21.53 37.06 13.23
CA GLU A 84 -21.07 35.67 13.39
C GLU A 84 -20.91 34.97 12.04
N MET A 85 -21.86 35.13 11.11
CA MET A 85 -21.72 34.63 9.73
C MET A 85 -20.51 35.23 9.00
N ASN A 86 -20.23 36.52 9.19
CA ASN A 86 -19.03 37.16 8.67
C ASN A 86 -17.75 36.59 9.29
N LYS A 87 -17.72 36.36 10.60
CA LYS A 87 -16.59 35.77 11.34
C LYS A 87 -16.30 34.34 10.87
N LEU A 88 -17.32 33.48 10.81
CA LEU A 88 -17.21 32.11 10.34
C LEU A 88 -16.74 32.03 8.88
N ARG A 89 -17.16 32.97 8.01
CA ARG A 89 -16.63 33.08 6.64
C ARG A 89 -15.14 33.42 6.63
N CYS A 90 -14.68 34.35 7.47
CA CYS A 90 -13.25 34.67 7.59
C CYS A 90 -12.42 33.49 8.14
N GLU A 91 -12.95 32.76 9.11
CA GLU A 91 -12.33 31.53 9.63
C GLU A 91 -12.22 30.45 8.55
N LEU A 92 -13.27 30.27 7.73
CA LEU A 92 -13.29 29.34 6.60
C LEU A 92 -12.25 29.70 5.51
N GLU A 93 -12.11 30.97 5.14
CA GLU A 93 -11.06 31.39 4.19
C GLU A 93 -9.65 31.22 4.80
N GLY A 94 -9.49 31.40 6.11
CA GLY A 94 -8.25 31.06 6.83
C GLY A 94 -7.92 29.57 6.74
N VAL A 95 -8.90 28.70 6.96
CA VAL A 95 -8.75 27.24 6.85
C VAL A 95 -8.44 26.82 5.41
N LYS A 96 -9.12 27.37 4.41
CA LYS A 96 -8.80 27.13 2.98
C LYS A 96 -7.37 27.53 2.64
N THR A 97 -6.92 28.69 3.12
CA THR A 97 -5.55 29.18 2.90
C THR A 97 -4.52 28.25 3.55
N ALA A 98 -4.77 27.80 4.78
CA ALA A 98 -3.92 26.84 5.48
C ALA A 98 -3.89 25.46 4.78
N ALA A 99 -5.02 25.00 4.25
CA ALA A 99 -5.11 23.76 3.47
C ALA A 99 -4.29 23.85 2.18
N ALA A 100 -4.45 24.93 1.40
CA ALA A 100 -3.70 25.16 0.17
C ALA A 100 -2.18 25.26 0.40
N MET A 101 -1.74 25.92 1.48
CA MET A 101 -0.33 25.91 1.87
C MET A 101 0.16 24.51 2.28
N SER A 102 -0.64 23.75 3.03
CA SER A 102 -0.29 22.36 3.37
C SER A 102 -0.23 21.44 2.15
N GLU A 103 -1.00 21.73 1.09
CA GLU A 103 -1.00 20.98 -0.16
C GLU A 103 0.22 21.34 -1.02
N SER A 104 0.56 22.64 -1.14
CA SER A 104 1.80 23.10 -1.79
C SER A 104 3.03 22.49 -1.13
N ASN A 105 3.15 22.55 0.20
CA ASN A 105 4.28 21.96 0.93
C ASN A 105 4.40 20.45 0.69
N LYS A 106 3.29 19.71 0.70
CA LYS A 106 3.29 18.26 0.38
C LYS A 106 3.72 17.99 -1.05
N GLN A 107 3.30 18.82 -2.01
CA GLN A 107 3.71 18.69 -3.40
C GLN A 107 5.19 19.01 -3.59
N GLU A 108 5.74 19.99 -2.87
CA GLU A 108 7.17 20.31 -2.84
C GLU A 108 8.00 19.19 -2.20
N GLU A 109 7.54 18.62 -1.08
CA GLU A 109 8.14 17.43 -0.46
C GLU A 109 8.12 16.22 -1.42
N LEU A 110 7.00 15.95 -2.09
CA LEU A 110 6.87 14.89 -3.08
C LEU A 110 7.82 15.10 -4.27
N ASN A 111 7.87 16.33 -4.82
CA ASN A 111 8.74 16.69 -5.93
C ASN A 111 10.22 16.53 -5.55
N SER A 112 10.59 16.88 -4.30
CA SER A 112 11.94 16.68 -3.75
C SER A 112 12.30 15.20 -3.68
N ILE A 113 11.40 14.35 -3.16
CA ILE A 113 11.57 12.89 -3.10
C ILE A 113 11.73 12.30 -4.53
N ILE A 114 10.91 12.73 -5.48
CA ILE A 114 11.01 12.32 -6.89
C ILE A 114 12.36 12.74 -7.50
N SER A 115 12.81 13.97 -7.24
CA SER A 115 14.11 14.46 -7.71
C SER A 115 15.28 13.66 -7.14
N ASN A 116 15.22 13.28 -5.87
CA ASN A 116 16.25 12.45 -5.22
C ASN A 116 16.32 11.05 -5.87
N TYR A 117 15.18 10.38 -6.05
CA TYR A 117 15.16 9.08 -6.74
C TYR A 117 15.60 9.17 -8.20
N GLN A 118 15.29 10.24 -8.91
CA GLN A 118 15.82 10.47 -10.27
C GLN A 118 17.34 10.66 -10.27
N GLN A 119 17.90 11.35 -9.28
CA GLN A 119 19.35 11.52 -9.14
C GLN A 119 20.06 10.20 -8.73
N GLU A 120 19.46 9.41 -7.84
CA GLU A 120 19.96 8.08 -7.48
C GLU A 120 19.95 7.14 -8.69
N LEU A 121 18.85 7.09 -9.45
CA LEU A 121 18.75 6.30 -10.67
C LEU A 121 19.77 6.73 -11.72
N ALA A 122 19.97 8.03 -11.93
CA ALA A 122 21.00 8.54 -12.85
C ALA A 122 22.42 8.15 -12.39
N SER A 123 22.70 8.22 -11.08
CA SER A 123 23.99 7.81 -10.53
C SER A 123 24.23 6.30 -10.67
N LEU A 124 23.21 5.47 -10.43
CA LEU A 124 23.30 4.02 -10.60
C LEU A 124 23.45 3.63 -12.08
N GLN A 125 22.76 4.32 -12.99
CA GLN A 125 22.92 4.14 -14.45
C GLN A 125 24.34 4.51 -14.91
N GLN A 126 24.90 5.61 -14.39
CA GLN A 126 26.29 6.00 -14.69
C GLN A 126 27.30 4.98 -14.15
N LEU A 127 27.15 4.49 -12.91
CA LEU A 127 28.01 3.45 -12.34
C LEU A 127 27.90 2.11 -13.10
N LEU A 128 26.69 1.72 -13.52
CA LEU A 128 26.49 0.53 -14.36
C LEU A 128 27.14 0.69 -15.74
N LYS A 129 27.09 1.90 -16.32
CA LYS A 129 27.75 2.22 -17.58
C LYS A 129 29.28 2.16 -17.44
N GLU A 130 29.85 2.79 -16.41
CA GLU A 130 31.30 2.75 -16.14
C GLU A 130 31.78 1.31 -15.85
N ALA A 131 30.98 0.50 -15.15
CA ALA A 131 31.27 -0.92 -14.94
C ALA A 131 31.21 -1.73 -16.25
N ALA A 132 30.28 -1.42 -17.16
CA ALA A 132 30.18 -2.06 -18.47
C ALA A 132 31.32 -1.65 -19.42
N GLU A 133 31.67 -0.36 -19.45
CA GLU A 133 32.79 0.18 -20.24
C GLU A 133 34.13 -0.40 -19.74
N THR A 134 34.39 -0.37 -18.43
CA THR A 134 35.60 -1.00 -17.87
C THR A 134 35.64 -2.52 -18.02
N ALA A 135 34.49 -3.22 -17.99
CA ALA A 135 34.45 -4.66 -18.31
C ALA A 135 34.78 -4.90 -19.80
N SER A 136 34.22 -4.10 -20.71
CA SER A 136 34.51 -4.13 -22.14
C SER A 136 36.01 -3.92 -22.39
N ASP A 137 36.60 -2.84 -21.87
CA ASP A 137 38.02 -2.51 -22.03
C ASP A 137 38.94 -3.61 -21.48
N ASN A 138 38.60 -4.20 -20.33
CA ASN A 138 39.34 -5.35 -19.79
C ASN A 138 39.26 -6.60 -20.68
N THR A 139 38.14 -6.83 -21.38
CA THR A 139 38.06 -7.92 -22.37
C THR A 139 38.83 -7.58 -23.65
N ALA A 140 38.73 -6.34 -24.15
CA ALA A 140 39.46 -5.87 -25.32
C ALA A 140 40.98 -5.97 -25.11
N ALA A 141 41.49 -5.52 -23.96
CA ALA A 141 42.91 -5.63 -23.59
C ALA A 141 43.40 -7.08 -23.50
N ARG A 142 42.55 -8.02 -23.07
CA ARG A 142 42.86 -9.46 -23.09
C ARG A 142 42.95 -10.00 -24.52
N TYR A 143 42.01 -9.63 -25.40
CA TYR A 143 42.05 -10.02 -26.80
C TYR A 143 43.25 -9.40 -27.54
N GLU A 144 43.60 -8.14 -27.27
CA GLU A 144 44.78 -7.47 -27.83
C GLU A 144 46.09 -8.15 -27.35
N SER A 145 46.15 -8.55 -26.08
CA SER A 145 47.28 -9.32 -25.54
C SER A 145 47.40 -10.70 -26.19
N GLU A 146 46.30 -11.44 -26.35
CA GLU A 146 46.32 -12.76 -26.99
C GLU A 146 46.65 -12.66 -28.48
N ARG A 147 46.08 -11.67 -29.18
CA ARG A 147 46.43 -11.32 -30.56
C ARG A 147 47.93 -11.01 -30.69
N SER A 148 48.51 -10.28 -29.75
CA SER A 148 49.95 -9.97 -29.75
C SER A 148 50.82 -11.21 -29.57
N LYS A 149 50.41 -12.18 -28.74
CA LYS A 149 51.09 -13.50 -28.63
C LYS A 149 50.97 -14.32 -29.91
N LEU A 150 49.79 -14.32 -30.54
CA LEU A 150 49.57 -15.04 -31.80
C LEU A 150 50.37 -14.43 -32.95
N VAL A 151 50.53 -13.11 -32.98
CA VAL A 151 51.43 -12.42 -33.93
C VAL A 151 52.87 -12.85 -33.69
N SER A 152 53.40 -12.77 -32.46
CA SER A 152 54.79 -13.16 -32.22
C SER A 152 55.05 -14.66 -32.39
N LEU A 153 54.05 -15.52 -32.13
CA LEU A 153 54.13 -16.94 -32.46
C LEU A 153 54.17 -17.17 -33.98
N ASN A 154 53.40 -16.41 -34.76
CA ASN A 154 53.43 -16.47 -36.21
C ASN A 154 54.72 -15.88 -36.80
N GLU A 155 55.26 -14.80 -36.22
CA GLU A 155 56.59 -14.26 -36.57
C GLU A 155 57.69 -15.31 -36.31
N ASN A 156 57.66 -15.98 -35.16
CA ASN A 156 58.58 -17.09 -34.86
C ASN A 156 58.43 -18.26 -35.86
N TYR A 157 57.22 -18.62 -36.26
CA TYR A 157 57.00 -19.64 -37.29
C TYR A 157 57.41 -19.18 -38.69
N GLU A 158 57.29 -17.89 -39.03
CA GLU A 158 57.80 -17.34 -40.29
C GLU A 158 59.33 -17.30 -40.30
N GLU A 159 59.97 -16.98 -39.18
CA GLU A 159 61.43 -17.13 -39.00
C GLU A 159 61.87 -18.59 -39.08
N GLU A 160 61.19 -19.53 -38.42
CA GLU A 160 61.50 -20.96 -38.49
C GLU A 160 61.28 -21.52 -39.90
N ILE A 161 60.20 -21.15 -40.59
CA ILE A 161 59.97 -21.49 -42.00
C ILE A 161 61.06 -20.87 -42.89
N GLN A 162 61.51 -19.66 -42.61
CA GLN A 162 62.58 -19.02 -43.38
C GLN A 162 63.96 -19.63 -43.08
N GLU A 163 64.23 -20.06 -41.86
CA GLU A 163 65.44 -20.79 -41.50
C GLU A 163 65.42 -22.20 -42.10
N LEU A 164 64.28 -22.89 -42.11
CA LEU A 164 64.07 -24.16 -42.80
C LEU A 164 64.19 -24.00 -44.32
N ARG A 165 63.71 -22.91 -44.92
CA ARG A 165 63.97 -22.57 -46.34
C ARG A 165 65.44 -22.29 -46.60
N ASN A 166 66.13 -21.59 -45.70
CA ASN A 166 67.57 -21.34 -45.81
C ASN A 166 68.36 -22.65 -45.68
N LYS A 167 68.01 -23.53 -44.74
CA LYS A 167 68.55 -24.89 -44.60
C LYS A 167 68.28 -25.72 -45.85
N LEU A 168 67.05 -25.74 -46.37
CA LEU A 168 66.70 -26.43 -47.62
C LEU A 168 67.40 -25.81 -48.85
N SER A 169 67.73 -24.51 -48.83
CA SER A 169 68.52 -23.85 -49.87
C SER A 169 70.00 -24.20 -49.77
N GLN A 170 70.55 -24.26 -48.56
CA GLN A 170 71.94 -24.65 -48.28
C GLN A 170 72.16 -26.15 -48.51
N GLU A 171 71.17 -26.98 -48.20
CA GLU A 171 71.08 -28.38 -48.62
C GLU A 171 70.91 -28.47 -50.13
N ARG A 172 70.09 -27.63 -50.79
CA ARG A 172 70.05 -27.57 -52.27
C ARG A 172 71.39 -27.17 -52.86
N GLU A 173 72.15 -26.25 -52.29
CA GLU A 173 73.47 -25.87 -52.79
C GLU A 173 74.52 -26.95 -52.52
N SER A 174 74.48 -27.60 -51.36
CA SER A 174 75.30 -28.78 -51.03
C SER A 174 74.98 -29.98 -51.93
N PHE A 175 73.70 -30.24 -52.16
CA PHE A 175 73.19 -31.29 -53.02
C PHE A 175 73.44 -30.97 -54.50
N LEU A 176 73.30 -29.73 -54.96
CA LEU A 176 73.71 -29.31 -56.31
C LEU A 176 75.22 -29.40 -56.49
N SER A 177 76.04 -29.02 -55.49
CA SER A 177 77.49 -29.20 -55.49
C SER A 177 77.90 -30.68 -55.57
N THR A 178 77.13 -31.56 -54.93
CA THR A 178 77.33 -33.02 -54.92
C THR A 178 76.80 -33.70 -56.19
N VAL A 179 75.65 -33.28 -56.70
CA VAL A 179 74.98 -33.83 -57.90
C VAL A 179 75.63 -33.34 -59.19
N ALA A 180 76.11 -32.09 -59.25
CA ALA A 180 76.90 -31.58 -60.37
C ALA A 180 78.22 -32.35 -60.57
N LYS A 181 78.70 -33.05 -59.53
CA LYS A 181 79.84 -33.98 -59.60
C LYS A 181 79.46 -35.44 -59.87
N SER A 182 78.17 -35.81 -59.84
CA SER A 182 77.75 -37.21 -59.75
C SER A 182 76.98 -37.74 -60.97
N ILE A 183 75.90 -37.09 -61.45
CA ILE A 183 75.02 -37.72 -62.46
C ILE A 183 74.81 -36.83 -63.70
N LYS A 184 75.48 -37.24 -64.78
CA LYS A 184 75.31 -36.74 -66.16
C LYS A 184 74.73 -37.85 -67.06
N ARG A 185 73.50 -38.32 -66.78
CA ARG A 185 72.67 -39.15 -67.69
C ARG A 185 71.27 -39.46 -67.13
N VAL A 186 70.28 -39.56 -68.03
CA VAL A 186 68.86 -39.98 -67.84
C VAL A 186 68.00 -39.02 -66.96
N GLY A 187 66.72 -38.73 -67.26
CA GLY A 187 65.99 -38.93 -68.51
C GLY A 187 64.46 -39.14 -68.37
N ALA A 188 63.69 -38.11 -68.74
CA ALA A 188 62.31 -38.15 -69.30
C ALA A 188 61.12 -38.75 -68.51
N VAL A 189 60.05 -37.93 -68.36
CA VAL A 189 58.60 -38.30 -68.20
C VAL A 189 58.20 -39.01 -66.88
N GLY A 190 57.04 -38.75 -66.24
CA GLY A 190 56.04 -37.68 -66.42
C GLY A 190 54.67 -37.97 -65.75
N SER A 191 53.90 -36.91 -65.51
CA SER A 191 52.42 -36.78 -65.43
C SER A 191 51.50 -37.71 -64.59
N ALA A 192 50.55 -37.05 -63.90
CA ALA A 192 49.13 -37.42 -63.66
C ALA A 192 48.67 -38.37 -62.49
N ASN A 193 47.99 -37.73 -61.53
CA ASN A 193 46.62 -38.01 -60.99
C ASN A 193 46.26 -39.21 -60.08
N THR A 194 45.51 -38.86 -59.00
CA THR A 194 44.37 -39.57 -58.34
C THR A 194 44.63 -40.97 -57.71
N SER A 195 44.07 -41.39 -56.56
CA SER A 195 42.85 -40.97 -55.84
C SER A 195 42.82 -41.50 -54.38
N MET A 196 41.89 -40.96 -53.57
CA MET A 196 41.16 -41.56 -52.41
C MET A 196 41.87 -42.51 -51.39
N GLU A 197 41.87 -42.05 -50.14
CA GLU A 197 41.28 -42.70 -48.94
C GLU A 197 41.52 -44.20 -48.68
N HIS A 198 42.32 -44.50 -47.65
CA HIS A 198 41.76 -45.02 -46.39
C HIS A 198 42.65 -44.70 -45.17
N GLU A 199 41.98 -44.46 -44.04
CA GLU A 199 42.31 -44.75 -42.64
C GLU A 199 43.60 -45.55 -42.31
N ASN A 200 44.22 -45.52 -41.12
CA ASN A 200 44.08 -44.85 -39.82
C ASN A 200 44.91 -45.73 -38.85
N LEU A 201 45.78 -45.15 -38.01
CA LEU A 201 46.31 -45.66 -36.72
C LEU A 201 47.79 -45.27 -36.51
N GLU A 202 48.64 -45.45 -37.53
CA GLU A 202 50.09 -45.22 -37.43
C GLU A 202 50.44 -43.74 -37.18
N GLU A 203 49.74 -42.81 -37.83
CA GLU A 203 49.88 -41.37 -37.64
C GLU A 203 49.58 -40.95 -36.18
N SER A 204 48.61 -41.61 -35.52
CA SER A 204 48.27 -41.32 -34.12
C SER A 204 49.32 -41.84 -33.15
N MET A 205 50.02 -42.93 -33.47
CA MET A 205 51.14 -43.42 -32.67
C MET A 205 52.37 -42.52 -32.84
N ARG A 206 52.67 -42.10 -34.07
CA ARG A 206 53.79 -41.18 -34.34
C ARG A 206 53.58 -39.84 -33.63
N LYS A 207 52.38 -39.26 -33.73
CA LYS A 207 52.04 -38.01 -33.06
C LYS A 207 52.14 -38.09 -31.52
N ALA A 208 51.62 -39.15 -30.90
CA ALA A 208 51.76 -39.35 -29.45
C ALA A 208 53.24 -39.51 -29.00
N GLN A 209 54.10 -40.02 -29.87
CA GLN A 209 55.54 -40.17 -29.62
C GLN A 209 56.30 -38.86 -29.87
N GLU A 210 55.89 -38.06 -30.85
CA GLU A 210 56.34 -36.68 -31.09
C GLU A 210 55.95 -35.76 -29.91
N ASP A 211 54.69 -35.79 -29.46
CA ASP A 211 54.20 -35.03 -28.29
C ASP A 211 54.96 -35.39 -27.01
N ALA A 212 55.26 -36.68 -26.78
CA ALA A 212 56.08 -37.14 -25.65
C ALA A 212 57.56 -36.71 -25.75
N GLN A 213 58.04 -36.37 -26.94
CA GLN A 213 59.39 -35.86 -27.19
C GLN A 213 59.43 -34.33 -27.07
N ILE A 214 58.38 -33.63 -27.48
CA ILE A 214 58.17 -32.17 -27.25
C ILE A 214 58.02 -31.89 -25.75
N LEU A 215 57.25 -32.69 -25.02
CA LEU A 215 57.16 -32.58 -23.56
C LEU A 215 58.54 -32.76 -22.89
N LYS A 216 59.41 -33.65 -23.42
CA LYS A 216 60.79 -33.75 -22.94
C LYS A 216 61.65 -32.54 -23.33
N SER A 217 61.49 -31.96 -24.52
CA SER A 217 62.24 -30.76 -24.92
C SER A 217 61.81 -29.49 -24.19
N VAL A 218 60.64 -29.47 -23.53
CA VAL A 218 60.23 -28.38 -22.61
C VAL A 218 60.58 -28.70 -21.16
N VAL A 219 60.37 -29.94 -20.69
CA VAL A 219 60.67 -30.33 -19.31
C VAL A 219 62.18 -30.36 -19.02
N VAL A 220 63.04 -30.80 -19.95
CA VAL A 220 64.50 -30.85 -19.68
C VAL A 220 65.13 -29.46 -19.52
N PRO A 221 64.80 -28.43 -20.32
CA PRO A 221 65.17 -27.05 -20.01
C PRO A 221 64.64 -26.58 -18.67
N LEU A 222 63.37 -26.82 -18.33
CA LEU A 222 62.80 -26.42 -17.04
C LEU A 222 63.44 -27.16 -15.86
N GLU A 223 63.80 -28.44 -15.98
CA GLU A 223 64.55 -29.18 -14.96
C GLU A 223 65.99 -28.65 -14.79
N ASN A 224 66.63 -28.24 -15.89
CA ASN A 224 67.95 -27.61 -15.86
C ASN A 224 67.90 -26.17 -15.32
N GLU A 225 66.84 -25.41 -15.60
CA GLU A 225 66.60 -24.08 -15.05
C GLU A 225 66.24 -24.18 -13.56
N ILE A 226 65.39 -25.14 -13.15
CA ILE A 226 65.15 -25.47 -11.73
C ILE A 226 66.43 -25.95 -11.05
N LYS A 227 67.34 -26.69 -11.71
CA LYS A 227 68.69 -26.97 -11.20
C LYS A 227 69.51 -25.71 -11.04
N THR A 228 69.51 -24.80 -12.02
CA THR A 228 70.30 -23.56 -12.00
C THR A 228 69.76 -22.57 -10.96
N LEU A 229 68.44 -22.50 -10.79
CA LEU A 229 67.77 -21.73 -9.74
C LEU A 229 68.02 -22.36 -8.36
N LYS A 230 67.99 -23.68 -8.22
CA LYS A 230 68.40 -24.36 -6.97
C LYS A 230 69.90 -24.20 -6.69
N ALA A 231 70.75 -24.13 -7.70
CA ALA A 231 72.18 -23.84 -7.55
C ALA A 231 72.40 -22.39 -7.09
N LYS A 232 71.73 -21.41 -7.71
CA LYS A 232 71.74 -20.00 -7.29
C LYS A 232 71.13 -19.80 -5.90
N LEU A 233 70.04 -20.50 -5.57
CA LEU A 233 69.44 -20.49 -4.23
C LEU A 233 70.46 -21.00 -3.21
N LYS A 234 71.12 -22.13 -3.51
CA LYS A 234 72.18 -22.71 -2.67
C LYS A 234 73.43 -21.84 -2.58
N GLU A 235 73.73 -21.05 -3.62
CA GLU A 235 74.78 -20.03 -3.62
C GLU A 235 74.40 -18.83 -2.73
N THR A 236 73.12 -18.41 -2.72
CA THR A 236 72.62 -17.39 -1.78
C THR A 236 72.50 -17.90 -0.35
N GLU A 237 72.13 -19.17 -0.15
CA GLU A 237 72.17 -19.86 1.16
C GLU A 237 73.61 -19.97 1.68
N LEU A 238 74.59 -20.24 0.80
CA LEU A 238 76.01 -20.23 1.16
C LEU A 238 76.50 -18.82 1.54
N LYS A 239 76.11 -17.77 0.80
CA LYS A 239 76.45 -16.38 1.14
C LYS A 239 75.78 -15.90 2.45
N LEU A 240 74.56 -16.36 2.74
CA LEU A 240 73.92 -16.18 4.04
C LEU A 240 74.62 -16.98 5.15
N ALA A 241 75.04 -18.21 4.87
CA ALA A 241 75.81 -19.03 5.82
C ALA A 241 77.18 -18.42 6.12
N GLU A 242 77.87 -17.84 5.14
CA GLU A 242 79.12 -17.09 5.32
C GLU A 242 78.93 -15.83 6.16
N SER A 243 77.81 -15.12 5.99
CA SER A 243 77.42 -14.01 6.86
C SER A 243 77.26 -14.46 8.32
N HIS A 244 76.61 -15.62 8.55
CA HIS A 244 76.49 -16.19 9.90
C HIS A 244 77.80 -16.76 10.45
N LYS A 245 78.69 -17.28 9.61
CA LYS A 245 79.95 -17.93 10.03
C LYS A 245 80.96 -16.96 10.66
N LYS A 246 80.77 -15.65 10.50
CA LYS A 246 81.64 -14.61 11.08
C LYS A 246 81.37 -14.32 12.58
N ASN A 247 80.34 -14.92 13.18
CA ASN A 247 79.92 -14.65 14.57
C ASN A 247 80.09 -15.83 15.55
N GLN A 248 80.47 -17.04 15.12
CA GLN A 248 80.59 -18.20 16.03
C GLN A 248 81.84 -19.05 15.76
N SER A 249 82.96 -18.64 16.36
CA SER A 249 84.22 -19.41 16.42
C SER A 249 84.84 -19.35 17.82
N ALA A 250 84.12 -19.82 18.83
CA ALA A 250 84.62 -20.00 20.20
C ALA A 250 83.88 -21.16 20.90
N SER A 251 84.62 -21.94 21.70
CA SER A 251 84.20 -23.18 22.37
C SER A 251 83.80 -24.35 21.42
N GLU A 252 84.02 -25.62 21.77
CA GLU A 252 84.61 -26.20 23.00
C GLU A 252 85.79 -27.13 22.68
N ARG A 253 86.75 -27.26 23.62
CA ARG A 253 87.47 -28.53 23.81
C ARG A 253 87.96 -28.70 25.26
N ASP A 254 87.84 -29.93 25.73
CA ASP A 254 88.43 -30.54 26.93
C ASP A 254 87.95 -30.09 28.32
N ARG A 255 87.72 -31.09 29.19
CA ARG A 255 87.39 -30.94 30.61
C ARG A 255 88.59 -31.28 31.49
N LYS A 256 89.05 -30.34 32.34
CA LYS A 256 89.43 -30.59 33.75
C LYS A 256 89.67 -29.27 34.52
N SER A 257 89.33 -29.31 35.81
CA SER A 257 89.34 -28.21 36.81
C SER A 257 90.75 -27.82 37.27
N PRO A 258 91.01 -26.67 37.97
CA PRO A 258 90.13 -25.56 38.39
C PRO A 258 90.51 -24.18 37.77
N THR A 259 89.72 -23.09 37.87
CA THR A 259 89.48 -22.24 39.06
C THR A 259 88.39 -21.17 38.77
N LEU A 260 87.73 -20.60 39.79
CA LEU A 260 86.80 -19.44 39.71
C LEU A 260 87.54 -18.11 39.40
N PRO A 261 86.84 -16.97 39.08
CA PRO A 261 85.38 -16.71 39.07
C PRO A 261 84.84 -16.08 37.75
N ASP A 262 83.51 -15.95 37.59
CA ASP A 262 82.78 -14.67 37.73
C ASP A 262 81.24 -14.87 37.73
N LEU A 263 80.44 -13.82 37.95
CA LEU A 263 79.07 -13.92 38.47
C LEU A 263 77.90 -13.78 37.45
N ASP A 264 78.17 -13.37 36.21
CA ASP A 264 77.12 -12.89 35.27
C ASP A 264 76.30 -13.97 34.53
N SER A 265 76.58 -15.27 34.72
CA SER A 265 75.97 -16.34 33.89
C SER A 265 74.60 -16.87 34.35
N ILE A 266 74.09 -16.44 35.51
CA ILE A 266 72.84 -16.97 36.10
C ILE A 266 71.61 -16.12 35.71
N THR A 267 71.80 -14.83 35.42
CA THR A 267 70.74 -13.89 35.05
C THR A 267 70.13 -14.20 33.68
N ASP A 268 70.96 -14.40 32.65
CA ASP A 268 70.52 -14.68 31.27
C ASP A 268 69.69 -16.00 31.14
N LEU A 269 70.00 -17.00 31.97
CA LEU A 269 69.20 -18.24 32.04
C LEU A 269 67.82 -18.01 32.67
N ASN A 270 67.74 -17.25 33.77
CA ASN A 270 66.46 -16.89 34.37
C ASN A 270 65.63 -15.99 33.44
N GLU A 271 66.25 -15.05 32.73
CA GLU A 271 65.54 -14.16 31.79
C GLU A 271 64.95 -14.94 30.60
N LYS A 272 65.62 -16.00 30.13
CA LYS A 272 65.10 -16.92 29.10
C LYS A 272 63.94 -17.77 29.62
N VAL A 273 63.99 -18.22 30.87
CA VAL A 273 62.89 -18.96 31.51
C VAL A 273 61.67 -18.06 31.74
N GLU A 274 61.87 -16.83 32.22
CA GLU A 274 60.80 -15.82 32.33
C GLU A 274 60.15 -15.50 30.97
N LYS A 275 60.95 -15.34 29.90
CA LYS A 275 60.41 -15.16 28.54
C LYS A 275 59.56 -16.36 28.09
N LEU A 276 59.97 -17.59 28.35
CA LEU A 276 59.19 -18.78 28.03
C LEU A 276 57.89 -18.90 28.87
N PHE A 277 57.92 -18.54 30.16
CA PHE A 277 56.70 -18.45 30.98
C PHE A 277 55.77 -17.32 30.52
N SER A 278 56.32 -16.20 30.05
CA SER A 278 55.56 -15.10 29.44
C SER A 278 54.84 -15.56 28.17
N TYR A 279 55.55 -16.22 27.24
CA TYR A 279 54.94 -16.81 26.04
C TYR A 279 53.86 -17.84 26.39
N LEU A 280 54.14 -18.80 27.27
CA LEU A 280 53.15 -19.81 27.70
C LEU A 280 51.91 -19.19 28.37
N LYS A 281 52.05 -18.03 29.03
CA LYS A 281 50.95 -17.29 29.64
C LYS A 281 50.15 -16.51 28.60
N ALA A 282 50.81 -15.88 27.62
CA ALA A 282 50.17 -15.21 26.49
C ALA A 282 49.41 -16.20 25.60
N GLU A 283 49.96 -17.39 25.35
CA GLU A 283 49.34 -18.42 24.52
C GLU A 283 48.14 -19.09 25.21
N LYS A 284 48.19 -19.24 26.55
CA LYS A 284 47.01 -19.59 27.35
C LYS A 284 45.92 -18.53 27.30
N ALA A 285 46.27 -17.24 27.32
CA ALA A 285 45.31 -16.15 27.18
C ALA A 285 44.67 -16.14 25.77
N ALA A 286 45.48 -16.23 24.71
CA ALA A 286 45.02 -16.34 23.34
C ALA A 286 44.11 -17.57 23.11
N ARG A 287 44.38 -18.69 23.81
CA ARG A 287 43.50 -19.85 23.82
C ARG A 287 42.16 -19.59 24.52
N THR A 288 42.14 -18.95 25.69
CA THR A 288 40.88 -18.58 26.34
C THR A 288 40.09 -17.55 25.53
N ASP A 289 40.77 -16.64 24.83
CA ASP A 289 40.14 -15.70 23.91
C ASP A 289 39.54 -16.43 22.70
N LEU A 290 40.24 -17.41 22.12
CA LEU A 290 39.69 -18.27 21.05
C LEU A 290 38.49 -19.11 21.52
N GLU A 291 38.55 -19.70 22.71
CA GLU A 291 37.44 -20.45 23.30
C GLU A 291 36.23 -19.53 23.56
N MET A 292 36.46 -18.27 23.95
CA MET A 292 35.44 -17.22 24.04
C MET A 292 34.89 -16.80 22.66
N TYR A 293 35.73 -16.61 21.64
CA TYR A 293 35.28 -16.28 20.29
C TYR A 293 34.44 -17.42 19.68
N VAL A 294 34.82 -18.69 19.90
CA VAL A 294 34.02 -19.84 19.47
C VAL A 294 32.67 -19.88 20.20
N ALA A 295 32.64 -19.58 21.50
CA ALA A 295 31.39 -19.45 22.24
C ALA A 295 30.50 -18.30 21.70
N VAL A 296 31.08 -17.12 21.44
CA VAL A 296 30.35 -15.97 20.85
C VAL A 296 29.82 -16.30 19.46
N LEU A 297 30.62 -16.93 18.58
CA LEU A 297 30.18 -17.34 17.25
C LEU A 297 29.10 -18.43 17.31
N SER A 298 29.15 -19.34 18.29
CA SER A 298 28.09 -20.33 18.53
C SER A 298 26.80 -19.66 19.02
N THR A 299 26.89 -18.64 19.87
CA THR A 299 25.74 -17.85 20.34
C THR A 299 25.15 -16.99 19.21
N GLN A 300 25.99 -16.39 18.36
CA GLN A 300 25.53 -15.69 17.16
C GLN A 300 24.86 -16.64 16.16
N LYS A 301 25.40 -17.85 15.97
CA LYS A 301 24.79 -18.87 15.12
C LYS A 301 23.41 -19.31 15.64
N THR A 302 23.25 -19.49 16.95
CA THR A 302 21.95 -19.83 17.54
C THR A 302 20.96 -18.68 17.40
N VAL A 303 21.34 -17.44 17.76
CA VAL A 303 20.47 -16.26 17.57
C VAL A 303 20.04 -16.08 16.11
N LEU A 304 20.94 -16.22 15.13
CA LEU A 304 20.59 -16.12 13.71
C LEU A 304 19.70 -17.28 13.23
N GLN A 305 19.81 -18.46 13.83
CA GLN A 305 18.91 -19.58 13.57
C GLN A 305 17.52 -19.33 14.18
N ASP A 306 17.47 -18.86 15.44
CA ASP A 306 16.23 -18.50 16.14
C ASP A 306 15.49 -17.36 15.42
N GLU A 307 16.22 -16.37 14.88
CA GLU A 307 15.67 -15.29 14.05
C GLU A 307 15.15 -15.81 12.70
N ALA A 308 15.86 -16.71 12.03
CA ALA A 308 15.40 -17.32 10.77
C ALA A 308 14.16 -18.22 10.96
N ASP A 309 14.14 -19.02 12.03
CA ASP A 309 13.02 -19.89 12.37
C ASP A 309 11.80 -19.08 12.83
N LYS A 310 12.02 -17.97 13.55
CA LYS A 310 10.99 -16.97 13.86
C LYS A 310 10.41 -16.33 12.60
N ILE A 311 11.23 -15.86 11.66
CA ILE A 311 10.76 -15.31 10.38
C ILE A 311 9.99 -16.36 9.57
N SER A 312 10.41 -17.63 9.62
CA SER A 312 9.66 -18.74 9.02
C SER A 312 8.29 -18.97 9.68
N ALA A 313 8.19 -18.79 11.00
CA ALA A 313 6.93 -18.89 11.74
C ALA A 313 6.00 -17.69 11.46
N GLU A 314 6.53 -16.47 11.44
CA GLU A 314 5.78 -15.25 11.10
C GLU A 314 5.25 -15.32 9.65
N LEU A 315 6.07 -15.77 8.69
CA LEU A 315 5.63 -16.00 7.31
C LEU A 315 4.49 -17.03 7.22
N LYS A 316 4.58 -18.15 7.96
CA LYS A 316 3.51 -19.15 8.02
C LYS A 316 2.22 -18.59 8.64
N ALA A 317 2.32 -17.76 9.68
CA ALA A 317 1.17 -17.11 10.27
C ALA A 317 0.48 -16.16 9.26
N VAL A 318 1.24 -15.36 8.52
CA VAL A 318 0.70 -14.50 7.44
C VAL A 318 0.06 -15.34 6.32
N CYS A 319 0.67 -16.46 5.91
CA CYS A 319 0.07 -17.36 4.92
C CYS A 319 -1.25 -18.00 5.42
N ASN A 320 -1.36 -18.35 6.69
CA ASN A 320 -2.60 -18.87 7.27
C ASN A 320 -3.70 -17.79 7.27
N ILE A 321 -3.38 -16.56 7.72
CA ILE A 321 -4.33 -15.44 7.74
C ILE A 321 -4.84 -15.14 6.33
N LEU A 322 -3.97 -15.12 5.31
CA LEU A 322 -4.38 -14.93 3.92
C LEU A 322 -5.31 -16.04 3.39
N GLU A 323 -5.12 -17.28 3.85
CA GLU A 323 -5.99 -18.40 3.48
C GLU A 323 -7.33 -18.37 4.24
N GLU A 324 -7.34 -17.91 5.49
CA GLU A 324 -8.55 -17.66 6.29
C GLU A 324 -9.38 -16.48 5.74
N GLU A 325 -8.74 -15.38 5.32
CA GLU A 325 -9.39 -14.27 4.61
C GLU A 325 -9.98 -14.73 3.27
N LYS A 326 -9.22 -15.54 2.51
CA LYS A 326 -9.66 -16.14 1.23
C LYS A 326 -10.86 -17.08 1.42
N GLN A 327 -10.88 -17.91 2.45
CA GLN A 327 -12.04 -18.74 2.79
C GLN A 327 -13.25 -17.89 3.22
N SER A 328 -13.01 -16.84 4.02
CA SER A 328 -14.05 -15.91 4.45
C SER A 328 -14.67 -15.14 3.28
N HIS A 329 -13.85 -14.71 2.32
CA HIS A 329 -14.29 -14.05 1.09
C HIS A 329 -15.11 -15.01 0.19
N GLU A 330 -14.69 -16.26 0.05
CA GLU A 330 -15.44 -17.25 -0.73
C GLU A 330 -16.78 -17.63 -0.05
N ALA A 331 -16.81 -17.73 1.28
CA ALA A 331 -18.06 -17.93 2.05
C ALA A 331 -19.00 -16.72 1.94
N LEU A 332 -18.47 -15.49 1.97
CA LEU A 332 -19.23 -14.27 1.73
C LEU A 332 -19.80 -14.24 0.30
N LYS A 333 -18.99 -14.61 -0.70
CA LYS A 333 -19.41 -14.74 -2.11
C LYS A 333 -20.51 -15.78 -2.30
N GLN A 334 -20.42 -16.94 -1.64
CA GLN A 334 -21.50 -17.94 -1.64
C GLN A 334 -22.77 -17.41 -0.98
N THR A 335 -22.65 -16.69 0.14
CA THR A 335 -23.79 -16.06 0.83
C THR A 335 -24.48 -15.01 -0.05
N TRP A 336 -23.70 -14.15 -0.72
CA TRP A 336 -24.21 -13.19 -1.70
C TRP A 336 -24.87 -13.86 -2.90
N GLN A 337 -24.32 -14.97 -3.39
CA GLN A 337 -24.90 -15.71 -4.50
C GLN A 337 -26.22 -16.38 -4.10
N MET A 338 -26.31 -16.98 -2.90
CA MET A 338 -27.58 -17.49 -2.35
C MET A 338 -28.63 -16.37 -2.16
N ALA A 339 -28.22 -15.19 -1.67
CA ALA A 339 -29.12 -14.04 -1.52
C ALA A 339 -29.62 -13.51 -2.87
N ASN A 340 -28.76 -13.49 -3.89
CA ASN A 340 -29.12 -13.12 -5.26
C ASN A 340 -30.05 -14.17 -5.90
N ASP A 341 -29.75 -15.45 -5.76
CA ASP A 341 -30.62 -16.54 -6.24
C ASP A 341 -31.99 -16.51 -5.55
N GLN A 342 -32.05 -16.21 -4.25
CA GLN A 342 -33.29 -16.00 -3.50
C GLN A 342 -34.05 -14.74 -3.95
N PHE A 343 -33.36 -13.64 -4.24
CA PHE A 343 -33.98 -12.43 -4.80
C PHE A 343 -34.57 -12.69 -6.19
N LEU A 344 -33.81 -13.37 -7.06
CA LEU A 344 -34.26 -13.75 -8.41
C LEU A 344 -35.42 -14.75 -8.36
N GLU A 345 -35.43 -15.69 -7.41
CA GLU A 345 -36.57 -16.60 -7.22
C GLU A 345 -37.81 -15.88 -6.67
N SER A 346 -37.64 -14.95 -5.71
CA SER A 346 -38.71 -14.07 -5.24
C SER A 346 -39.30 -13.23 -6.37
N GLN A 347 -38.45 -12.69 -7.26
CA GLN A 347 -38.88 -11.96 -8.45
C GLN A 347 -39.59 -12.86 -9.47
N ARG A 348 -39.11 -14.10 -9.68
CA ARG A 348 -39.79 -15.10 -10.53
C ARG A 348 -41.17 -15.47 -9.99
N LEU A 349 -41.30 -15.70 -8.68
CA LEU A 349 -42.58 -15.96 -8.01
C LEU A 349 -43.52 -14.76 -8.13
N MET A 350 -43.04 -13.54 -7.87
CA MET A 350 -43.82 -12.30 -8.02
C MET A 350 -44.31 -12.12 -9.47
N MET A 351 -43.47 -12.35 -10.48
CA MET A 351 -43.89 -12.32 -11.88
C MET A 351 -44.90 -13.42 -12.23
N MET A 352 -44.81 -14.60 -11.60
CA MET A 352 -45.77 -15.68 -11.80
C MET A 352 -47.13 -15.36 -11.17
N ASP A 353 -47.16 -14.77 -9.97
CA ASP A 353 -48.40 -14.35 -9.32
C ASP A 353 -49.01 -13.11 -9.98
N LEU A 354 -48.21 -12.16 -10.50
CA LEU A 354 -48.69 -11.09 -11.38
C LEU A 354 -49.40 -11.66 -12.62
N ARG A 355 -48.75 -12.57 -13.36
CA ARG A 355 -49.36 -13.26 -14.51
C ARG A 355 -50.60 -14.08 -14.15
N ARG A 356 -50.64 -14.63 -12.93
CA ARG A 356 -51.82 -15.34 -12.41
C ARG A 356 -52.97 -14.39 -12.11
N MET A 357 -52.70 -13.18 -11.61
CA MET A 357 -53.71 -12.13 -11.45
C MET A 357 -54.18 -11.59 -12.81
N GLU A 358 -53.26 -11.35 -13.75
CA GLU A 358 -53.59 -10.99 -15.15
C GLU A 358 -54.54 -12.01 -15.78
N GLY A 359 -54.32 -13.31 -15.55
CA GLY A 359 -55.20 -14.40 -16.00
C GLY A 359 -56.58 -14.49 -15.32
N VAL A 360 -56.84 -13.68 -14.28
CA VAL A 360 -58.15 -13.54 -13.62
C VAL A 360 -58.88 -12.25 -14.06
N LEU A 361 -58.17 -11.31 -14.67
CA LEU A 361 -58.77 -10.10 -15.23
C LEU A 361 -59.61 -10.40 -16.49
N THR A 362 -60.70 -9.66 -16.65
CA THR A 362 -61.49 -9.72 -17.90
C THR A 362 -60.73 -9.07 -19.06
N VAL A 363 -61.06 -9.45 -20.30
CA VAL A 363 -60.40 -8.94 -21.52
C VAL A 363 -60.44 -7.41 -21.60
N GLU A 364 -61.52 -6.77 -21.14
CA GLU A 364 -61.63 -5.30 -21.11
C GLU A 364 -60.74 -4.66 -20.03
N GLN A 365 -60.55 -5.31 -18.87
CA GLN A 365 -59.60 -4.85 -17.85
C GLN A 365 -58.15 -5.00 -18.32
N GLN A 366 -57.83 -6.11 -19.01
CA GLN A 366 -56.52 -6.30 -19.67
C GLN A 366 -56.28 -5.21 -20.73
N ARG A 367 -57.29 -4.89 -21.55
CA ARG A 367 -57.24 -3.80 -22.53
C ARG A 367 -57.00 -2.44 -21.90
N GLN A 368 -57.65 -2.14 -20.77
CA GLN A 368 -57.47 -0.89 -20.03
C GLN A 368 -56.10 -0.77 -19.37
N ILE A 369 -55.53 -1.88 -18.88
CA ILE A 369 -54.15 -1.91 -18.34
C ILE A 369 -53.12 -1.70 -19.47
N ALA A 370 -53.29 -2.35 -20.62
CA ALA A 370 -52.43 -2.11 -21.78
C ALA A 370 -52.49 -0.64 -22.26
N GLU A 371 -53.69 -0.05 -22.30
CA GLU A 371 -53.88 1.37 -22.57
C GLU A 371 -53.25 2.32 -21.52
N LEU A 372 -53.00 1.86 -20.30
CA LEU A 372 -52.28 2.63 -19.28
C LEU A 372 -50.77 2.47 -19.42
N GLN A 373 -50.30 1.24 -19.65
CA GLN A 373 -48.89 0.93 -19.92
C GLN A 373 -48.36 1.68 -21.14
N GLU A 374 -49.12 1.73 -22.25
CA GLU A 374 -48.75 2.53 -23.44
C GLU A 374 -48.64 4.04 -23.12
N LYS A 375 -49.48 4.55 -22.20
CA LYS A 375 -49.42 5.94 -21.74
C LYS A 375 -48.26 6.19 -20.77
N ASP A 376 -47.81 5.19 -20.02
CA ASP A 376 -46.62 5.26 -19.16
C ASP A 376 -45.32 5.17 -19.99
N GLU A 377 -45.24 4.26 -20.95
CA GLU A 377 -44.12 4.21 -21.92
C GLU A 377 -44.01 5.52 -22.72
N ALA A 378 -45.14 6.10 -23.14
CA ALA A 378 -45.15 7.41 -23.79
C ALA A 378 -44.68 8.55 -22.87
N ARG A 379 -44.99 8.50 -21.57
CA ARG A 379 -44.48 9.46 -20.56
C ARG A 379 -42.97 9.32 -20.39
N GLU A 380 -42.45 8.11 -20.15
CA GLU A 380 -41.00 7.88 -20.06
C GLU A 380 -40.27 8.31 -21.34
N ALA A 381 -40.82 8.00 -22.51
CA ALA A 381 -40.23 8.42 -23.79
C ALA A 381 -40.23 9.94 -23.98
N GLN A 382 -41.14 10.67 -23.33
CA GLN A 382 -41.16 12.13 -23.32
C GLN A 382 -40.17 12.70 -22.29
N GLU A 383 -40.08 12.12 -21.09
CA GLU A 383 -39.10 12.52 -20.06
C GLU A 383 -37.65 12.32 -20.54
N ARG A 384 -37.34 11.19 -21.19
CA ARG A 384 -36.03 10.94 -21.80
C ARG A 384 -35.66 12.01 -22.84
N LYS A 385 -36.62 12.45 -23.66
CA LYS A 385 -36.43 13.54 -24.65
C LYS A 385 -36.24 14.91 -23.99
N VAL A 386 -36.96 15.20 -22.90
CA VAL A 386 -36.72 16.42 -22.11
C VAL A 386 -35.28 16.42 -21.59
N LYS A 387 -34.85 15.31 -20.97
CA LYS A 387 -33.49 15.18 -20.43
C LYS A 387 -32.41 15.35 -21.51
N GLU A 388 -32.57 14.74 -22.67
CA GLU A 388 -31.64 14.89 -23.81
C GLU A 388 -31.55 16.35 -24.30
N LEU A 389 -32.67 17.08 -24.28
CA LEU A 389 -32.70 18.52 -24.61
C LEU A 389 -32.03 19.38 -23.52
N GLU A 390 -32.14 19.01 -22.24
CA GLU A 390 -31.46 19.70 -21.14
C GLU A 390 -29.95 19.45 -21.15
N GLU A 391 -29.50 18.21 -21.37
CA GLU A 391 -28.08 17.88 -21.53
C GLU A 391 -27.47 18.62 -22.73
N ARG A 392 -28.23 18.79 -23.83
CA ARG A 392 -27.85 19.67 -24.94
C ARG A 392 -27.79 21.15 -24.55
N ARG A 393 -28.73 21.66 -23.74
CA ARG A 393 -28.74 23.05 -23.27
C ARG A 393 -27.52 23.34 -22.40
N GLU A 394 -27.23 22.48 -21.42
CA GLU A 394 -26.03 22.58 -20.59
C GLU A 394 -24.74 22.56 -21.41
N LYS A 395 -24.66 21.71 -22.45
CA LYS A 395 -23.49 21.68 -23.32
C LYS A 395 -23.30 22.99 -24.09
N GLN A 396 -24.38 23.58 -24.62
CA GLN A 396 -24.35 24.87 -25.29
C GLN A 396 -23.99 26.02 -24.32
N GLU A 397 -24.48 25.98 -23.09
CA GLU A 397 -24.11 26.94 -22.04
C GLU A 397 -22.62 26.81 -21.67
N LYS A 398 -22.10 25.60 -21.51
CA LYS A 398 -20.66 25.34 -21.25
C LYS A 398 -19.77 25.82 -22.41
N GLU A 399 -20.13 25.54 -23.66
CA GLU A 399 -19.42 26.05 -24.85
C GLU A 399 -19.49 27.59 -24.96
N GLN A 400 -20.61 28.21 -24.55
CA GLN A 400 -20.73 29.68 -24.52
C GLN A 400 -19.90 30.30 -23.40
N GLU A 401 -19.83 29.64 -22.23
CA GLU A 401 -19.05 30.04 -21.08
C GLU A 401 -17.53 29.93 -21.32
N GLU A 402 -17.07 28.89 -22.02
CA GLU A 402 -15.69 28.78 -22.49
C GLU A 402 -15.36 29.88 -23.51
N ARG A 403 -16.27 30.22 -24.43
CA ARG A 403 -16.09 31.35 -25.35
C ARG A 403 -16.01 32.69 -24.63
N ARG A 404 -16.77 32.90 -23.55
CA ARG A 404 -16.64 34.08 -22.67
C ARG A 404 -15.26 34.14 -22.02
N LYS A 405 -14.80 33.03 -21.42
CA LYS A 405 -13.49 32.93 -20.76
C LYS A 405 -12.34 33.18 -21.75
N LEU A 406 -12.41 32.60 -22.96
CA LEU A 406 -11.44 32.84 -24.03
C LEU A 406 -11.48 34.30 -24.53
N SER A 407 -12.64 34.94 -24.53
CA SER A 407 -12.76 36.38 -24.86
C SER A 407 -12.19 37.27 -23.75
N GLN A 408 -12.35 36.89 -22.48
CA GLN A 408 -11.76 37.60 -21.34
C GLN A 408 -10.24 37.47 -21.32
N SER A 409 -9.69 36.27 -21.54
CA SER A 409 -8.24 36.06 -21.57
C SER A 409 -7.55 36.86 -22.68
N LYS A 410 -8.18 36.98 -23.86
CA LYS A 410 -7.71 37.88 -24.93
C LYS A 410 -7.75 39.35 -24.53
N LEU A 411 -8.79 39.79 -23.81
CA LEU A 411 -8.91 41.15 -23.32
C LEU A 411 -7.85 41.49 -22.25
N GLU A 412 -7.46 40.50 -21.43
CA GLU A 412 -6.34 40.63 -20.50
C GLU A 412 -4.98 40.62 -21.20
N GLU A 413 -4.81 39.84 -22.27
CA GLU A 413 -3.59 39.83 -23.09
C GLU A 413 -3.41 41.17 -23.84
N GLU A 414 -4.48 41.77 -24.38
CA GLU A 414 -4.45 43.12 -24.93
C GLU A 414 -4.11 44.17 -23.86
N LYS A 415 -4.71 44.08 -22.67
CA LYS A 415 -4.36 44.96 -21.54
C LYS A 415 -2.88 44.84 -21.17
N ARG A 416 -2.29 43.64 -21.17
CA ARG A 416 -0.84 43.43 -20.96
C ARG A 416 0.02 44.03 -22.08
N ARG A 417 -0.45 44.05 -23.33
CA ARG A 417 0.26 44.70 -24.45
C ARG A 417 0.15 46.23 -24.46
N SER A 418 -0.91 46.79 -23.90
CA SER A 418 -1.12 48.25 -23.79
C SER A 418 -0.31 48.95 -22.69
N GLY A 419 0.52 48.22 -21.94
CA GLY A 419 1.24 48.68 -20.74
C GLY A 419 2.41 49.67 -20.95
N ALA A 420 2.43 50.47 -22.02
CA ALA A 420 3.50 51.44 -22.29
C ALA A 420 2.99 52.66 -23.08
N GLY A 421 2.62 53.75 -22.39
CA GLY A 421 2.19 54.99 -23.07
C GLY A 421 1.61 56.07 -22.15
N VAL A 422 2.42 57.11 -21.90
CA VAL A 422 2.07 58.38 -21.23
C VAL A 422 0.77 59.02 -21.77
N GLY A 423 -0.14 59.51 -20.90
CA GLY A 423 -1.39 60.15 -21.39
C GLY A 423 -2.28 60.87 -20.35
N ARG A 424 -1.79 61.93 -19.69
CA ARG A 424 -2.57 62.83 -18.81
C ARG A 424 -3.76 63.49 -19.54
N LEU A 425 -4.99 63.45 -18.98
CA LEU A 425 -5.93 64.59 -18.82
C LEU A 425 -7.18 64.24 -17.98
N SER A 426 -8.13 65.18 -17.82
CA SER A 426 -9.21 65.20 -16.79
C SER A 426 -10.65 65.27 -17.42
N PRO A 427 -11.77 65.66 -16.77
CA PRO A 427 -13.03 64.89 -16.81
C PRO A 427 -14.21 65.64 -17.50
N PHE A 428 -15.48 65.29 -17.15
CA PHE A 428 -16.77 65.78 -17.71
C PHE A 428 -17.03 65.21 -19.14
N GLU A 429 -18.23 65.06 -19.73
CA GLU A 429 -19.68 65.27 -19.45
C GLU A 429 -20.44 64.33 -20.46
N PHE A 430 -21.76 64.06 -20.50
CA PHE A 430 -22.94 64.02 -19.58
C PHE A 430 -24.20 63.64 -20.42
N LEU A 431 -25.41 63.58 -19.84
CA LEU A 431 -26.74 63.39 -20.48
C LEU A 431 -27.05 62.00 -21.12
N SER A 432 -28.30 61.66 -21.48
CA SER A 432 -29.57 61.50 -20.71
C SER A 432 -30.77 61.25 -21.64
N PHE A 433 -31.80 60.49 -21.19
CA PHE A 433 -33.19 60.46 -21.76
C PHE A 433 -33.29 59.98 -23.23
N ASP A 434 -34.43 59.59 -23.83
CA ASP A 434 -35.84 59.34 -23.43
C ASP A 434 -36.27 58.01 -24.13
N ASN A 435 -37.22 57.17 -23.70
CA ASN A 435 -38.68 57.31 -23.50
C ASN A 435 -39.52 57.79 -24.71
N ASP A 436 -40.21 56.86 -25.38
CA ASP A 436 -41.68 56.94 -25.56
C ASP A 436 -42.23 55.64 -26.17
N GLY A 437 -43.56 55.50 -26.30
CA GLY A 437 -44.17 54.29 -26.85
C GLY A 437 -45.62 54.43 -27.32
N SER A 438 -46.22 53.27 -27.61
CA SER A 438 -47.61 53.04 -28.06
C SER A 438 -47.99 53.53 -29.48
N HIS A 439 -48.68 52.67 -30.24
CA HIS A 439 -50.10 52.84 -30.58
C HIS A 439 -50.68 51.53 -31.16
N SER A 440 -52.01 51.45 -31.27
CA SER A 440 -52.79 50.28 -31.70
C SER A 440 -53.46 50.53 -33.06
N GLU A 441 -53.89 49.48 -33.79
CA GLU A 441 -55.32 49.32 -34.20
C GLU A 441 -55.63 48.07 -35.08
N THR A 442 -56.45 47.17 -34.52
CA THR A 442 -57.73 46.59 -35.03
C THR A 442 -57.98 46.11 -36.50
N ILE A 443 -58.55 44.89 -36.57
CA ILE A 443 -59.67 44.43 -37.46
C ILE A 443 -59.40 44.21 -38.98
N SER A 444 -59.51 42.95 -39.46
CA SER A 444 -60.72 42.45 -40.17
C SER A 444 -60.61 40.98 -40.65
N VAL A 445 -61.72 40.40 -41.12
CA VAL A 445 -61.90 38.97 -41.47
C VAL A 445 -62.12 38.77 -42.97
N LYS A 446 -61.40 37.81 -43.61
CA LYS A 446 -61.95 36.92 -44.65
C LYS A 446 -61.00 35.77 -45.03
N GLY A 447 -61.52 34.54 -44.96
CA GLY A 447 -60.75 33.31 -45.16
C GLY A 447 -60.61 32.79 -46.59
N SER A 448 -60.21 31.51 -46.63
CA SER A 448 -60.13 30.58 -47.77
C SER A 448 -58.79 30.38 -48.49
N LYS A 449 -58.20 29.20 -48.17
CA LYS A 449 -57.66 28.19 -49.08
C LYS A 449 -56.19 28.27 -49.57
N ASN A 450 -55.53 27.14 -49.31
CA ASN A 450 -54.47 26.46 -50.08
C ASN A 450 -53.01 26.91 -49.95
N LEU A 451 -52.22 25.99 -49.37
CA LEU A 451 -50.79 25.75 -49.60
C LEU A 451 -50.52 25.31 -51.07
N PRO A 452 -49.25 25.22 -51.52
CA PRO A 452 -48.05 25.95 -51.07
C PRO A 452 -47.14 26.47 -52.22
N GLY A 453 -46.23 27.39 -51.87
CA GLY A 453 -44.82 27.38 -52.31
C GLY A 453 -44.45 27.64 -53.78
N ALA A 454 -43.84 28.80 -54.06
CA ALA A 454 -42.67 28.92 -54.94
C ALA A 454 -41.90 30.25 -54.77
N SER A 455 -40.58 30.14 -54.53
CA SER A 455 -39.48 31.03 -54.95
C SER A 455 -39.68 32.56 -55.12
N ILE A 456 -38.90 33.34 -54.36
CA ILE A 456 -38.41 34.68 -54.73
C ILE A 456 -36.90 34.77 -54.43
N VAL A 457 -36.03 35.47 -55.18
CA VAL A 457 -35.95 35.70 -56.65
C VAL A 457 -34.57 36.31 -57.00
N ARG A 458 -34.00 35.96 -58.19
CA ARG A 458 -32.84 36.63 -58.84
C ARG A 458 -31.48 36.48 -58.08
N ARG A 459 -30.28 36.68 -58.67
CA ARG A 459 -29.90 37.40 -59.92
C ARG A 459 -28.62 36.80 -60.56
N SER A 460 -28.42 37.13 -61.84
CA SER A 460 -27.23 37.03 -62.72
C SER A 460 -25.87 37.48 -62.12
N ALA A 461 -24.67 37.21 -62.69
CA ALA A 461 -24.17 36.25 -63.71
C ALA A 461 -22.65 36.49 -63.98
N SER A 462 -21.93 35.53 -64.58
CA SER A 462 -20.51 35.61 -65.09
C SER A 462 -19.44 35.88 -64.01
N SER A 463 -18.13 35.62 -64.19
CA SER A 463 -17.29 35.18 -65.33
C SER A 463 -16.00 34.50 -64.81
N SER A 464 -15.34 33.63 -65.61
CA SER A 464 -13.87 33.29 -65.60
C SER A 464 -13.23 32.71 -64.31
N ASP A 465 -12.19 31.87 -64.32
CA ASP A 465 -11.50 31.06 -65.35
C ASP A 465 -10.58 30.02 -64.64
N ILE A 466 -10.10 28.97 -65.36
CA ILE A 466 -8.95 28.07 -65.01
C ILE A 466 -9.17 27.18 -63.74
N SER A 467 -9.35 25.85 -63.77
CA SER A 467 -8.58 24.72 -64.37
C SER A 467 -7.20 24.49 -63.70
N ASP A 468 -6.72 23.29 -63.35
CA ASP A 468 -7.21 21.89 -63.41
C ASP A 468 -6.99 21.23 -62.03
N GLY A 469 -7.65 20.12 -61.64
CA GLY A 469 -7.33 18.74 -62.04
C GLY A 469 -6.22 18.14 -61.14
N PHE A 470 -6.32 16.93 -60.61
CA PHE A 470 -7.05 15.74 -61.08
C PHE A 470 -8.10 15.24 -60.08
N GLY A 471 -9.09 14.50 -60.58
CA GLY A 471 -10.02 13.73 -59.75
C GLY A 471 -10.11 12.28 -60.22
N ARG A 472 -10.48 11.39 -59.28
CA ARG A 472 -11.15 10.09 -59.41
C ARG A 472 -11.73 9.77 -58.02
N GLU A 473 -13.00 9.39 -57.87
CA GLU A 473 -13.65 8.14 -58.33
C GLU A 473 -12.96 6.90 -57.70
N ASP A 474 -13.64 6.03 -56.94
CA ASP A 474 -15.09 5.96 -56.67
C ASP A 474 -15.44 5.00 -55.49
N LEU A 475 -16.72 4.99 -55.09
CA LEU A 475 -17.46 3.90 -54.39
C LEU A 475 -17.10 3.49 -52.94
N ASP A 476 -18.00 3.86 -52.02
CA ASP A 476 -18.93 3.01 -51.24
C ASP A 476 -18.59 1.56 -50.78
N ASP A 477 -19.07 1.32 -49.55
CA ASP A 477 -19.69 0.10 -48.99
C ASP A 477 -18.90 -1.06 -48.33
N ASP A 478 -19.58 -1.56 -47.27
CA ASP A 478 -19.48 -2.80 -46.49
C ASP A 478 -18.16 -3.26 -45.80
N CYS A 479 -18.33 -3.75 -44.56
CA CYS A 479 -17.24 -4.31 -43.74
C CYS A 479 -17.75 -5.44 -42.84
N LEU A 480 -17.47 -6.70 -43.20
CA LEU A 480 -17.68 -7.88 -42.37
C LEU A 480 -16.69 -9.02 -42.67
N PHE A 481 -16.63 -9.95 -41.71
CA PHE A 481 -16.03 -11.29 -41.75
C PHE A 481 -14.54 -11.47 -41.38
N LEU A 482 -14.10 -12.74 -41.40
CA LEU A 482 -13.38 -13.40 -40.30
C LEU A 482 -12.00 -13.97 -40.73
N GLU A 483 -11.24 -14.49 -39.75
CA GLU A 483 -10.14 -15.48 -39.91
C GLU A 483 -8.78 -14.99 -40.50
N SER A 484 -7.62 -15.64 -40.28
CA SER A 484 -7.31 -16.85 -39.48
C SER A 484 -5.83 -16.97 -39.02
N SER A 485 -5.64 -17.76 -37.96
CA SER A 485 -4.52 -18.68 -37.61
C SER A 485 -3.03 -18.34 -37.80
N THR A 486 -2.25 -18.62 -36.73
CA THR A 486 -0.98 -19.40 -36.69
C THR A 486 -0.53 -19.50 -35.21
N HIS A 487 0.14 -20.53 -34.68
CA HIS A 487 0.29 -21.97 -34.99
C HIS A 487 0.59 -22.70 -33.64
N GLU A 488 1.17 -23.88 -33.43
CA GLU A 488 1.78 -24.95 -34.27
C GLU A 488 0.87 -26.21 -34.33
N THR A 489 1.38 -27.42 -34.04
CA THR A 489 0.67 -28.71 -34.11
C THR A 489 1.30 -29.79 -33.18
N ARG A 490 0.49 -30.72 -32.66
CA ARG A 490 0.56 -32.16 -33.06
C ARG A 490 -0.68 -32.95 -32.57
N SER A 491 -1.09 -33.96 -33.35
CA SER A 491 -2.22 -34.86 -33.11
C SER A 491 -1.75 -36.26 -32.66
N LEU A 492 -2.63 -37.03 -32.01
CA LEU A 492 -2.93 -38.42 -32.40
C LEU A 492 -4.32 -38.87 -31.87
N ASN A 493 -4.96 -39.80 -32.57
CA ASN A 493 -6.29 -40.38 -32.29
C ASN A 493 -6.13 -41.70 -31.47
N GLU A 494 -7.07 -42.66 -31.27
CA GLU A 494 -8.35 -43.00 -31.92
C GLU A 494 -9.18 -44.03 -31.07
N ALA A 495 -10.50 -44.12 -31.33
CA ALA A 495 -11.50 -45.23 -31.28
C ALA A 495 -11.24 -46.63 -30.59
N ASP A 496 -12.20 -47.54 -30.31
CA ASP A 496 -13.67 -47.58 -30.42
C ASP A 496 -14.32 -48.77 -29.62
N GLY A 497 -15.63 -48.69 -29.34
CA GLY A 497 -16.58 -49.85 -29.26
C GLY A 497 -16.52 -50.93 -28.15
N VAL A 498 -17.51 -51.85 -27.99
CA VAL A 498 -18.94 -51.84 -28.40
C VAL A 498 -19.82 -52.94 -27.71
N LEU A 499 -21.12 -52.64 -27.49
CA LEU A 499 -22.32 -53.53 -27.31
C LEU A 499 -22.56 -54.53 -26.12
N ARG A 500 -23.61 -54.18 -25.33
CA ARG A 500 -24.92 -54.90 -25.13
C ARG A 500 -25.02 -56.25 -24.36
N GLY A 501 -25.83 -56.24 -23.28
CA GLY A 501 -26.43 -57.46 -22.67
C GLY A 501 -27.51 -57.19 -21.60
N SER A 502 -28.66 -57.89 -21.68
CA SER A 502 -29.80 -57.93 -20.74
C SER A 502 -29.42 -58.16 -19.26
N MET A 503 -29.95 -57.42 -18.26
CA MET A 503 -31.33 -57.37 -17.73
C MET A 503 -31.68 -58.55 -16.79
N ASP A 504 -31.59 -58.31 -15.46
CA ASP A 504 -32.60 -58.79 -14.50
C ASP A 504 -32.55 -58.08 -13.11
N SER A 505 -33.67 -57.42 -12.77
CA SER A 505 -34.42 -57.51 -11.50
C SER A 505 -33.74 -57.59 -10.11
N ILE A 506 -33.78 -56.48 -9.33
CA ILE A 506 -34.48 -56.30 -8.00
C ILE A 506 -33.80 -55.32 -7.01
N GLU A 507 -34.61 -54.35 -6.54
CA GLU A 507 -34.56 -53.50 -5.32
C GLU A 507 -33.30 -52.68 -4.92
N GLY A 508 -33.52 -51.40 -4.56
CA GLY A 508 -32.57 -50.64 -3.72
C GLY A 508 -32.25 -49.17 -4.04
N MET A 509 -33.03 -48.44 -4.86
CA MET A 509 -32.64 -47.07 -5.29
C MET A 509 -33.82 -46.07 -5.29
N THR A 510 -33.61 -44.90 -4.68
CA THR A 510 -34.55 -43.76 -4.67
C THR A 510 -34.17 -42.70 -5.70
N THR A 511 -35.15 -42.24 -6.49
CA THR A 511 -34.99 -41.15 -7.46
C THR A 511 -35.89 -39.97 -7.10
N VAL A 512 -35.34 -38.75 -7.11
CA VAL A 512 -36.11 -37.49 -7.07
C VAL A 512 -35.96 -36.81 -8.44
N ARG A 513 -37.03 -36.17 -8.94
CA ARG A 513 -37.03 -35.42 -10.21
C ARG A 513 -37.25 -33.94 -9.96
N ILE A 514 -36.49 -33.10 -10.67
CA ILE A 514 -36.86 -31.75 -11.06
C ILE A 514 -36.57 -31.65 -12.58
N SER A 515 -37.34 -30.84 -13.31
CA SER A 515 -37.39 -30.82 -14.79
C SER A 515 -36.27 -29.97 -15.43
N PRO A 516 -36.23 -29.88 -16.77
CA PRO A 516 -35.73 -30.88 -17.70
C PRO A 516 -34.32 -30.53 -18.26
N GLU A 517 -33.73 -31.42 -19.07
CA GLU A 517 -32.53 -31.15 -19.88
C GLU A 517 -31.19 -30.85 -19.15
N LYS A 518 -30.92 -31.55 -18.03
CA LYS A 518 -29.58 -32.06 -17.71
C LYS A 518 -29.64 -33.20 -16.69
N VAL A 519 -28.92 -34.28 -16.94
CA VAL A 519 -28.73 -35.39 -16.00
C VAL A 519 -27.27 -35.39 -15.55
N LEU A 520 -27.03 -35.08 -14.28
CA LEU A 520 -25.73 -35.25 -13.64
C LEU A 520 -25.69 -36.59 -12.91
N ASN A 521 -24.91 -37.53 -13.42
CA ASN A 521 -24.62 -38.79 -12.74
C ASN A 521 -23.51 -38.55 -11.70
N LEU A 522 -23.87 -38.35 -10.43
CA LEU A 522 -22.91 -38.49 -9.33
C LEU A 522 -22.82 -39.98 -8.95
N PRO A 523 -21.60 -40.54 -8.74
CA PRO A 523 -21.45 -41.86 -8.16
C PRO A 523 -21.98 -41.89 -6.73
N ALA A 524 -22.87 -42.83 -6.42
CA ALA A 524 -23.15 -43.16 -5.03
C ALA A 524 -21.89 -43.75 -4.39
N LEU A 525 -21.41 -43.16 -3.30
CA LEU A 525 -20.25 -43.69 -2.56
C LEU A 525 -20.61 -45.08 -2.04
N SER A 526 -19.87 -46.09 -2.51
CA SER A 526 -20.03 -47.47 -2.05
C SER A 526 -19.76 -47.58 -0.55
N ALA A 527 -20.23 -48.67 0.08
CA ALA A 527 -19.95 -48.93 1.50
C ALA A 527 -18.44 -48.94 1.82
N ALA A 528 -17.57 -49.28 0.84
CA ALA A 528 -16.12 -49.19 0.98
C ALA A 528 -15.59 -47.74 0.97
N GLN A 529 -16.22 -46.83 0.22
CA GLN A 529 -15.84 -45.41 0.18
C GLN A 529 -16.39 -44.64 1.38
N LEU A 530 -17.60 -44.94 1.83
CA LEU A 530 -18.10 -44.47 3.13
C LEU A 530 -17.19 -44.94 4.27
N LYS A 531 -16.77 -46.22 4.24
CA LYS A 531 -15.79 -46.75 5.19
C LYS A 531 -14.45 -46.02 5.11
N ALA A 532 -13.92 -45.73 3.92
CA ALA A 532 -12.67 -44.98 3.74
C ALA A 532 -12.73 -43.51 4.20
N ILE A 533 -13.92 -42.97 4.48
CA ILE A 533 -14.13 -41.63 5.08
C ILE A 533 -14.29 -41.73 6.61
N THR A 534 -14.64 -42.89 7.16
CA THR A 534 -14.78 -43.14 8.61
C THR A 534 -13.62 -43.92 9.24
N ASP A 535 -12.84 -44.66 8.45
CA ASP A 535 -11.58 -45.28 8.89
C ASP A 535 -10.56 -44.15 9.15
N PRO A 536 -9.85 -44.15 10.29
CA PRO A 536 -8.85 -43.13 10.60
C PRO A 536 -7.69 -43.17 9.60
N THR A 537 -7.23 -42.00 9.15
CA THR A 537 -5.96 -41.92 8.38
C THR A 537 -4.79 -42.39 9.24
N PRO A 538 -3.69 -42.90 8.65
CA PRO A 538 -2.51 -43.32 9.42
C PRO A 538 -1.95 -42.22 10.34
N GLU A 539 -2.10 -40.94 9.96
CA GLU A 539 -1.72 -39.82 10.81
C GLU A 539 -2.68 -39.58 11.98
N SER A 540 -4.00 -39.79 11.80
CA SER A 540 -4.96 -39.70 12.90
C SER A 540 -4.93 -40.92 13.82
N GLU A 541 -4.60 -42.10 13.30
CA GLU A 541 -4.30 -43.30 14.09
C GLU A 541 -2.99 -43.14 14.89
N ALA A 542 -1.94 -42.58 14.27
CA ALA A 542 -0.72 -42.18 14.97
C ALA A 542 -1.00 -41.12 16.04
N TYR A 543 -1.81 -40.10 15.75
CA TYR A 543 -2.22 -39.07 16.71
C TYR A 543 -3.02 -39.65 17.87
N LEU A 544 -4.00 -40.53 17.60
CA LEU A 544 -4.77 -41.24 18.63
C LEU A 544 -3.90 -42.16 19.48
N SER A 545 -2.92 -42.85 18.88
CA SER A 545 -1.94 -43.67 19.61
C SER A 545 -0.99 -42.82 20.46
N LEU A 546 -0.61 -41.63 19.98
CA LEU A 546 0.21 -40.68 20.73
C LEU A 546 -0.57 -40.09 21.91
N VAL A 547 -1.83 -39.69 21.69
CA VAL A 547 -2.75 -39.19 22.73
C VAL A 547 -3.12 -40.29 23.73
N ALA A 548 -3.24 -41.55 23.31
CA ALA A 548 -3.41 -42.69 24.21
C ALA A 548 -2.17 -42.90 25.10
N GLY A 549 -0.96 -42.76 24.54
CA GLY A 549 0.30 -42.73 25.31
C GLY A 549 0.33 -41.60 26.34
N ILE A 550 -0.02 -40.38 25.93
CA ILE A 550 -0.03 -39.17 26.78
C ILE A 550 -1.13 -39.21 27.86
N ARG A 551 -2.25 -39.90 27.64
CA ARG A 551 -3.31 -40.09 28.64
C ARG A 551 -2.99 -41.17 29.69
N SER A 552 -1.88 -41.91 29.55
CA SER A 552 -1.41 -42.81 30.60
C SER A 552 -0.78 -42.02 31.76
N LYS A 553 -1.18 -42.31 33.01
CA LYS A 553 -0.68 -41.57 34.19
C LYS A 553 0.83 -41.76 34.35
N PRO A 554 1.60 -40.70 34.68
CA PRO A 554 3.04 -40.80 34.86
C PRO A 554 3.38 -41.78 36.00
N GLY A 555 4.04 -42.89 35.66
CA GLY A 555 4.50 -43.89 36.64
C GLY A 555 4.38 -45.36 36.23
N THR A 556 3.83 -45.72 35.07
CA THR A 556 3.59 -47.14 34.70
C THR A 556 4.18 -47.64 33.38
N SER A 557 5.12 -46.90 32.76
CA SER A 557 5.95 -47.41 31.64
C SER A 557 6.98 -48.44 32.10
N LYS A 558 6.52 -49.61 32.58
CA LYS A 558 7.35 -50.82 32.61
C LYS A 558 7.58 -51.24 31.16
N GLN A 559 8.76 -50.92 30.62
CA GLN A 559 9.27 -51.59 29.42
C GLN A 559 9.20 -53.11 29.64
N ASN A 560 8.84 -53.87 28.61
CA ASN A 560 8.71 -55.32 28.76
C ASN A 560 10.09 -55.97 28.87
N TRP A 561 10.39 -56.56 30.04
CA TRP A 561 11.62 -57.29 30.34
C TRP A 561 11.40 -58.81 30.42
N GLU A 562 10.32 -59.34 29.84
CA GLU A 562 10.10 -60.78 29.73
C GLU A 562 11.31 -61.50 29.12
N GLY A 563 11.77 -62.55 29.79
CA GLY A 563 13.00 -63.28 29.46
C GLY A 563 14.28 -62.77 30.15
N LYS A 564 14.30 -61.59 30.79
CA LYS A 564 15.49 -61.07 31.51
C LYS A 564 15.21 -60.74 32.98
N ARG A 565 15.58 -61.66 33.86
CA ARG A 565 15.58 -61.46 35.32
C ARG A 565 16.64 -60.42 35.70
N LEU A 566 16.20 -59.24 36.11
CA LEU A 566 17.05 -58.27 36.80
C LEU A 566 17.59 -58.88 38.10
N VAL A 567 18.91 -58.92 38.23
CA VAL A 567 19.60 -59.35 39.45
C VAL A 567 19.35 -58.30 40.54
N SER A 568 18.80 -58.69 41.69
CA SER A 568 18.58 -57.75 42.78
C SER A 568 19.91 -57.26 43.38
N GLU A 569 19.93 -56.08 43.99
CA GLU A 569 21.15 -55.51 44.57
C GLU A 569 21.81 -56.42 45.63
N LYS A 570 21.01 -57.24 46.33
CA LYS A 570 21.48 -58.29 47.25
C LYS A 570 22.13 -59.48 46.54
N GLU A 571 21.60 -59.88 45.39
CA GLU A 571 22.17 -60.95 44.57
C GLU A 571 23.41 -60.48 43.80
N TRP A 572 23.44 -59.21 43.38
CA TRP A 572 24.60 -58.58 42.75
C TRP A 572 25.76 -58.46 43.74
N THR A 573 25.50 -58.03 44.97
CA THR A 573 26.53 -58.00 46.03
C THR A 573 26.96 -59.40 46.46
N LEU A 574 26.07 -60.40 46.47
CA LEU A 574 26.44 -61.82 46.62
C LEU A 574 27.37 -62.29 45.49
N LEU A 575 27.00 -62.05 44.23
CA LEU A 575 27.80 -62.40 43.05
C LEU A 575 29.17 -61.71 43.06
N GLN A 576 29.23 -60.42 43.42
CA GLN A 576 30.50 -59.71 43.59
C GLN A 576 31.36 -60.31 44.71
N ASN A 577 30.76 -60.72 45.84
CA ASN A 577 31.49 -61.39 46.93
C ASN A 577 31.98 -62.79 46.53
N GLU A 578 31.20 -63.58 45.80
CA GLU A 578 31.64 -64.87 45.27
C GLU A 578 32.73 -64.72 44.21
N MET A 579 32.61 -63.76 43.29
CA MET A 579 33.66 -63.43 42.32
C MET A 579 34.94 -62.92 43.00
N LYS A 580 34.83 -62.21 44.13
CA LYS A 580 35.97 -61.78 44.95
C LYS A 580 36.65 -62.97 45.63
N LEU A 581 35.89 -63.86 46.28
CA LEU A 581 36.38 -65.13 46.85
C LEU A 581 37.02 -66.04 45.78
N ALA A 582 36.50 -66.02 44.55
CA ALA A 582 37.11 -66.72 43.42
C ALA A 582 38.42 -66.05 42.95
N ARG A 583 38.48 -64.70 42.88
CA ARG A 583 39.72 -63.92 42.63
C ARG A 583 40.81 -64.29 43.65
N GLU A 584 40.44 -64.36 44.92
CA GLU A 584 41.34 -64.69 46.04
C GLU A 584 41.82 -66.15 45.96
N LYS A 585 40.96 -67.11 45.62
CA LYS A 585 41.33 -68.53 45.44
C LYS A 585 42.18 -68.80 44.18
N LEU A 586 42.05 -68.03 43.12
CA LEU A 586 42.74 -68.26 41.84
C LEU A 586 44.06 -67.50 41.67
N GLY A 587 44.40 -66.58 42.58
CA GLY A 587 45.73 -65.95 42.67
C GLY A 587 46.17 -65.07 41.50
N ARG A 588 45.39 -64.96 40.41
CA ARG A 588 45.63 -64.08 39.26
C ARG A 588 44.34 -63.41 38.82
N PRO A 589 44.32 -62.08 38.60
CA PRO A 589 43.12 -61.37 38.17
C PRO A 589 42.81 -61.69 36.69
N CYS A 590 41.66 -62.32 36.43
CA CYS A 590 41.18 -62.57 35.07
C CYS A 590 41.00 -61.26 34.28
N SER A 591 41.65 -61.19 33.11
CA SER A 591 41.61 -60.04 32.20
C SER A 591 40.22 -59.81 31.61
N MET A 592 39.50 -60.88 31.24
CA MET A 592 38.12 -60.80 30.75
C MET A 592 37.20 -60.17 31.80
N CYS A 593 37.31 -60.60 33.06
CA CYS A 593 36.51 -60.02 34.15
C CYS A 593 36.81 -58.52 34.34
N LYS A 594 38.08 -58.09 34.22
CA LYS A 594 38.44 -56.66 34.25
C LYS A 594 37.87 -55.88 33.06
N ASN A 595 37.80 -56.49 31.87
CA ASN A 595 37.22 -55.85 30.70
C ASN A 595 35.71 -55.65 30.87
N TYR A 596 34.97 -56.68 31.31
CA TYR A 596 33.54 -56.55 31.63
C TYR A 596 33.26 -55.61 32.82
N GLU A 597 34.14 -55.58 33.84
CA GLU A 597 34.10 -54.63 34.96
C GLU A 597 34.23 -53.18 34.46
N SER A 598 35.12 -52.92 33.48
CA SER A 598 35.26 -51.62 32.82
C SER A 598 34.07 -51.27 31.92
N GLN A 599 33.59 -52.20 31.10
CA GLN A 599 32.42 -51.98 30.22
C GLN A 599 31.16 -51.67 31.03
N LEU A 600 30.97 -52.35 32.17
CA LEU A 600 29.85 -52.09 33.07
C LEU A 600 29.94 -50.70 33.70
N GLN A 601 31.15 -50.23 34.05
CA GLN A 601 31.35 -48.86 34.55
C GLN A 601 31.04 -47.81 33.49
N THR A 602 31.45 -48.02 32.23
CA THR A 602 31.07 -47.16 31.10
C THR A 602 29.55 -47.05 30.95
N VAL A 603 28.85 -48.19 30.88
CA VAL A 603 27.37 -48.23 30.75
C VAL A 603 26.66 -47.63 31.97
N GLN A 604 27.22 -47.76 33.17
CA GLN A 604 26.67 -47.13 34.39
C GLN A 604 26.81 -45.60 34.38
N GLU A 605 27.92 -45.07 33.87
CA GLU A 605 28.13 -43.63 33.72
C GLU A 605 27.29 -43.04 32.57
N GLU A 606 27.17 -43.75 31.45
CA GLU A 606 26.22 -43.42 30.36
C GLU A 606 24.78 -43.34 30.87
N LEU A 607 24.31 -44.35 31.62
CA LEU A 607 22.98 -44.37 32.22
C LEU A 607 22.78 -43.20 33.20
N LYS A 608 23.82 -42.86 33.98
CA LYS A 608 23.82 -41.70 34.87
C LYS A 608 23.71 -40.37 34.12
N ASN A 609 24.41 -40.23 32.99
CA ASN A 609 24.38 -39.04 32.16
C ASN A 609 23.01 -38.86 31.47
N VAL A 610 22.49 -39.91 30.84
CA VAL A 610 21.13 -39.93 30.26
C VAL A 610 20.07 -39.62 31.34
N LYS A 611 20.25 -40.11 32.57
CA LYS A 611 19.35 -39.80 33.70
C LYS A 611 19.45 -38.35 34.18
N THR A 612 20.57 -37.65 33.96
CA THR A 612 20.66 -36.19 34.18
C THR A 612 20.08 -35.38 33.03
N GLU A 613 20.20 -35.84 31.78
CA GLU A 613 19.60 -35.23 30.59
C GLU A 613 18.07 -35.32 30.61
N ILE A 614 17.51 -36.49 30.98
CA ILE A 614 16.06 -36.65 31.24
C ILE A 614 15.61 -35.64 32.31
N LYS A 615 16.32 -35.54 33.43
CA LYS A 615 16.02 -34.55 34.49
C LYS A 615 16.22 -33.09 34.08
N HIS A 616 16.88 -32.80 32.97
CA HIS A 616 17.02 -31.45 32.44
C HIS A 616 15.89 -31.15 31.46
N THR A 617 15.62 -32.06 30.53
CA THR A 617 14.50 -31.98 29.57
C THR A 617 13.13 -31.99 30.26
N GLU A 618 12.94 -32.77 31.34
CA GLU A 618 11.75 -32.70 32.21
C GLU A 618 11.51 -31.28 32.76
N ARG A 619 12.58 -30.57 33.15
CA ARG A 619 12.49 -29.20 33.69
C ARG A 619 12.28 -28.15 32.61
N SER A 620 12.92 -28.31 31.44
CA SER A 620 12.66 -27.47 30.27
C SER A 620 11.22 -27.63 29.78
N LEU A 621 10.71 -28.86 29.66
CA LEU A 621 9.32 -29.14 29.29
C LEU A 621 8.32 -28.55 30.29
N ALA A 622 8.60 -28.63 31.60
CA ALA A 622 7.77 -28.00 32.63
C ALA A 622 7.81 -26.45 32.56
N SER A 623 8.92 -25.85 32.15
CA SER A 623 9.02 -24.42 31.85
C SER A 623 8.13 -24.06 30.67
N GLU A 624 8.25 -24.79 29.54
CA GLU A 624 7.49 -24.46 28.33
C GLU A 624 5.99 -24.78 28.44
N GLN A 625 5.59 -25.72 29.28
CA GLN A 625 4.18 -25.90 29.65
C GLN A 625 3.63 -24.70 30.44
N MET A 626 4.47 -24.00 31.20
CA MET A 626 4.06 -22.81 31.95
C MET A 626 4.08 -21.54 31.07
N THR A 627 5.06 -21.36 30.18
CA THR A 627 5.08 -20.25 29.21
C THR A 627 3.86 -20.34 28.28
N ASN A 628 3.60 -21.51 27.70
CA ASN A 628 2.47 -21.76 26.82
C ASN A 628 1.12 -21.54 27.53
N LYS A 629 0.97 -22.01 28.78
CA LYS A 629 -0.23 -21.72 29.59
C LYS A 629 -0.45 -20.22 29.84
N ASN A 630 0.62 -19.46 30.05
CA ASN A 630 0.52 -18.00 30.23
C ASN A 630 0.17 -17.30 28.91
N LEU A 631 0.73 -17.74 27.77
CA LEU A 631 0.39 -17.23 26.45
C LEU A 631 -1.08 -17.51 26.10
N LEU A 632 -1.58 -18.72 26.34
CA LEU A 632 -2.99 -19.07 26.14
C LEU A 632 -3.93 -18.19 26.99
N LYS A 633 -3.56 -17.91 28.25
CA LYS A 633 -4.34 -17.00 29.10
C LYS A 633 -4.35 -15.57 28.52
N TYR A 634 -3.19 -15.06 28.11
CA TYR A 634 -3.07 -13.73 27.51
C TYR A 634 -3.85 -13.62 26.19
N GLN A 635 -3.84 -14.68 25.36
CA GLN A 635 -4.67 -14.78 24.16
C GLN A 635 -6.16 -14.69 24.52
N THR A 636 -6.66 -15.46 25.48
CA THR A 636 -8.08 -15.38 25.88
C THR A 636 -8.46 -14.00 26.44
N GLU A 637 -7.54 -13.32 27.14
CA GLU A 637 -7.77 -11.95 27.64
C GLU A 637 -7.79 -10.91 26.50
N LEU A 638 -7.00 -11.10 25.44
CA LEU A 638 -7.06 -10.28 24.22
C LEU A 638 -8.32 -10.55 23.41
N GLU A 639 -8.73 -11.81 23.25
CA GLU A 639 -9.95 -12.21 22.53
C GLU A 639 -11.20 -11.63 23.22
N GLU A 640 -11.28 -11.69 24.55
CA GLU A 640 -12.35 -11.09 25.33
C GLU A 640 -12.34 -9.54 25.22
N ALA A 641 -11.16 -8.91 25.29
CA ALA A 641 -11.04 -7.46 25.14
C ALA A 641 -11.44 -6.97 23.73
N LEU A 642 -11.01 -7.66 22.67
CA LEU A 642 -11.39 -7.37 21.28
C LEU A 642 -12.88 -7.58 21.05
N LYS A 643 -13.45 -8.65 21.60
CA LYS A 643 -14.88 -8.92 21.54
C LYS A 643 -15.69 -7.79 22.20
N ASN A 644 -15.32 -7.39 23.42
CA ASN A 644 -16.01 -6.31 24.13
C ASN A 644 -15.92 -4.98 23.37
N ALA A 645 -14.75 -4.66 22.80
CA ALA A 645 -14.58 -3.47 21.96
C ALA A 645 -15.43 -3.51 20.68
N ALA A 646 -15.64 -4.70 20.09
CA ALA A 646 -16.54 -4.88 18.95
C ALA A 646 -18.03 -4.74 19.33
N GLU A 647 -18.45 -5.25 20.49
CA GLU A 647 -19.81 -5.08 21.00
C GLU A 647 -20.11 -3.60 21.36
N ASP A 648 -19.14 -2.87 21.93
CA ASP A 648 -19.22 -1.43 22.17
C ASP A 648 -19.31 -0.63 20.85
N ALA A 649 -18.47 -0.96 19.86
CA ALA A 649 -18.49 -0.31 18.55
C ALA A 649 -19.81 -0.56 17.81
N GLN A 650 -20.31 -1.80 17.81
CA GLN A 650 -21.60 -2.16 17.23
C GLN A 650 -22.76 -1.42 17.91
N SER A 651 -22.69 -1.22 19.22
CA SER A 651 -23.67 -0.45 19.99
C SER A 651 -23.66 1.04 19.61
N GLN A 652 -22.47 1.64 19.46
CA GLN A 652 -22.32 3.02 18.99
C GLN A 652 -22.81 3.21 17.56
N ILE A 653 -22.47 2.31 16.64
CA ILE A 653 -22.95 2.31 15.24
C ILE A 653 -24.48 2.21 15.21
N SER A 654 -25.08 1.34 16.02
CA SER A 654 -26.54 1.19 16.11
C SER A 654 -27.22 2.46 16.61
N HIS A 655 -26.67 3.13 17.62
CA HIS A 655 -27.17 4.40 18.14
C HIS A 655 -27.08 5.54 17.12
N LEU A 656 -25.95 5.64 16.40
CA LEU A 656 -25.76 6.63 15.34
C LEU A 656 -26.67 6.36 14.13
N THR A 657 -26.91 5.10 13.79
CA THR A 657 -27.84 4.69 12.72
C THR A 657 -29.28 5.09 13.05
N ASN A 658 -29.74 4.83 14.28
CA ASN A 658 -31.07 5.27 14.73
C ASN A 658 -31.20 6.80 14.67
N LYS A 659 -30.20 7.56 15.15
CA LYS A 659 -30.18 9.02 15.06
C LYS A 659 -30.18 9.54 13.61
N LEU A 660 -29.54 8.86 12.67
CA LEU A 660 -29.63 9.17 11.25
C LEU A 660 -31.06 8.99 10.73
N VAL A 661 -31.71 7.86 11.03
CA VAL A 661 -33.11 7.61 10.63
C VAL A 661 -34.07 8.66 11.22
N ASP A 662 -33.89 9.05 12.48
CA ASP A 662 -34.68 10.13 13.11
C ASP A 662 -34.46 11.48 12.41
N CYS A 663 -33.22 11.79 12.00
CA CYS A 663 -32.89 13.02 11.27
C CYS A 663 -33.41 13.00 9.82
N GLU A 664 -33.33 11.86 9.12
CA GLU A 664 -33.92 11.67 7.79
C GLU A 664 -35.44 11.84 7.83
N LYS A 665 -36.10 11.27 8.83
CA LYS A 665 -37.53 11.48 9.07
C LYS A 665 -37.83 12.96 9.33
N TYR A 666 -37.11 13.62 10.24
CA TYR A 666 -37.32 15.05 10.51
C TYR A 666 -37.13 15.93 9.25
N ILE A 667 -36.13 15.63 8.42
CA ILE A 667 -35.91 16.31 7.14
C ILE A 667 -37.06 16.03 6.15
N LYS A 668 -37.62 14.82 6.16
CA LYS A 668 -38.80 14.48 5.34
C LYS A 668 -40.04 15.27 5.81
N ASP A 669 -40.36 15.20 7.10
CA ASP A 669 -41.52 15.86 7.70
C ASP A 669 -41.45 17.40 7.47
N MET A 670 -40.26 18.00 7.60
CA MET A 670 -40.02 19.41 7.27
C MET A 670 -40.19 19.73 5.77
N LYS A 671 -39.79 18.85 4.86
CA LYS A 671 -40.02 19.03 3.41
C LYS A 671 -41.52 18.99 3.07
N GLU A 672 -42.26 18.04 3.65
CA GLU A 672 -43.72 17.95 3.46
C GLU A 672 -44.42 19.20 4.01
N GLN A 673 -43.99 19.73 5.15
CA GLN A 673 -44.51 21.00 5.69
C GLN A 673 -44.17 22.23 4.81
N ILE A 674 -42.96 22.29 4.24
CA ILE A 674 -42.57 23.36 3.31
C ILE A 674 -43.40 23.29 2.01
N MET A 675 -43.65 22.09 1.48
CA MET A 675 -44.53 21.91 0.32
C MET A 675 -45.97 22.32 0.63
N ALA A 676 -46.51 21.95 1.78
CA ALA A 676 -47.87 22.32 2.20
C ALA A 676 -48.04 23.86 2.34
N THR A 677 -47.09 24.53 2.98
CA THR A 677 -47.10 25.99 3.13
C THR A 677 -46.88 26.72 1.80
N HIS A 678 -46.08 26.17 0.87
CA HIS A 678 -45.94 26.72 -0.48
C HIS A 678 -47.25 26.68 -1.27
N VAL A 679 -47.98 25.56 -1.22
CA VAL A 679 -49.31 25.43 -1.86
C VAL A 679 -50.31 26.41 -1.24
N GLN A 680 -50.36 26.52 0.09
CA GLN A 680 -51.22 27.49 0.79
C GLN A 680 -50.93 28.94 0.38
N LEU A 681 -49.65 29.32 0.25
CA LEU A 681 -49.26 30.65 -0.22
C LEU A 681 -49.60 30.88 -1.71
N GLN A 682 -49.54 29.84 -2.54
CA GLN A 682 -49.94 29.89 -3.94
C GLN A 682 -51.46 30.09 -4.08
N ASP A 683 -52.27 29.34 -3.32
CA ASP A 683 -53.73 29.49 -3.30
C ASP A 683 -54.18 30.85 -2.73
N TYR A 684 -53.51 31.34 -1.67
CA TYR A 684 -53.75 32.68 -1.13
C TYR A 684 -53.37 33.78 -2.13
N SER A 685 -52.21 33.67 -2.78
CA SER A 685 -51.80 34.60 -3.84
C SER A 685 -52.75 34.59 -5.04
N LYS A 686 -53.30 33.43 -5.40
CA LYS A 686 -54.31 33.32 -6.45
C LYS A 686 -55.60 34.03 -6.03
N THR A 687 -56.10 33.74 -4.82
CA THR A 687 -57.32 34.37 -4.26
C THR A 687 -57.21 35.89 -4.22
N LEU A 688 -56.03 36.43 -3.86
CA LEU A 688 -55.76 37.88 -3.90
C LEU A 688 -55.73 38.45 -5.33
N VAL A 689 -55.23 37.71 -6.33
CA VAL A 689 -55.23 38.14 -7.74
C VAL A 689 -56.65 38.15 -8.30
N ASP A 690 -57.42 37.09 -8.04
CA ASP A 690 -58.81 36.94 -8.48
C ASP A 690 -59.70 38.04 -7.85
N GLY A 691 -59.63 38.24 -6.54
CA GLY A 691 -60.37 39.30 -5.84
C GLY A 691 -59.95 40.73 -6.23
N ARG A 692 -58.66 40.96 -6.54
CA ARG A 692 -58.21 42.25 -7.11
C ARG A 692 -58.82 42.49 -8.49
N GLN A 693 -58.93 41.46 -9.33
CA GLN A 693 -59.53 41.58 -10.65
C GLN A 693 -61.04 41.87 -10.54
N GLU A 694 -61.74 41.22 -9.62
CA GLU A 694 -63.17 41.47 -9.36
C GLU A 694 -63.42 42.91 -8.88
N ALA A 695 -62.64 43.39 -7.90
CA ALA A 695 -62.70 44.78 -7.44
C ALA A 695 -62.38 45.80 -8.56
N GLN A 696 -61.43 45.48 -9.45
CA GLN A 696 -61.12 46.32 -10.61
C GLN A 696 -62.27 46.36 -11.63
N ASN A 697 -62.98 45.25 -11.84
CA ASN A 697 -64.12 45.17 -12.76
C ASN A 697 -65.30 46.02 -12.24
N GLU A 698 -65.64 45.92 -10.96
CA GLU A 698 -66.70 46.74 -10.36
C GLU A 698 -66.34 48.24 -10.31
N LEU A 699 -65.07 48.59 -10.11
CA LEU A 699 -64.62 49.99 -10.16
C LEU A 699 -64.80 50.61 -11.56
N ILE A 700 -64.57 49.83 -12.63
CA ILE A 700 -64.85 50.25 -14.02
C ILE A 700 -66.37 50.46 -14.22
N LYS A 701 -67.18 49.49 -13.80
CA LYS A 701 -68.65 49.54 -13.92
C LYS A 701 -69.26 50.73 -13.18
N LEU A 702 -68.84 50.98 -11.94
CA LEU A 702 -69.28 52.17 -11.17
C LEU A 702 -68.89 53.49 -11.84
N GLN A 703 -67.76 53.52 -12.56
CA GLN A 703 -67.33 54.70 -13.31
C GLN A 703 -68.20 54.94 -14.56
N GLU A 704 -68.54 53.89 -15.31
CA GLU A 704 -69.51 53.95 -16.42
C GLU A 704 -70.91 54.40 -15.97
N GLU A 705 -71.39 53.89 -14.83
CA GLU A 705 -72.67 54.29 -14.24
C GLU A 705 -72.68 55.76 -13.81
N ASN A 706 -71.59 56.25 -13.21
CA ASN A 706 -71.46 57.63 -12.76
C ASN A 706 -71.42 58.62 -13.94
N ASP A 707 -70.63 58.34 -14.98
CA ASP A 707 -70.62 59.14 -16.22
C ASP A 707 -72.03 59.18 -16.85
N SER A 708 -72.74 58.05 -16.86
CA SER A 708 -74.13 57.97 -17.32
C SER A 708 -75.11 58.79 -16.47
N LEU A 709 -74.84 59.02 -15.18
CA LEU A 709 -75.68 59.85 -14.30
C LEU A 709 -75.38 61.34 -14.46
N VAL A 710 -74.11 61.72 -14.55
CA VAL A 710 -73.69 63.11 -14.84
C VAL A 710 -74.31 63.60 -16.16
N ASP A 711 -74.25 62.76 -17.19
CA ASP A 711 -74.77 63.08 -18.53
C ASP A 711 -76.31 63.19 -18.58
N LYS A 712 -77.03 62.50 -17.67
CA LYS A 712 -78.47 62.69 -17.45
C LYS A 712 -78.78 63.96 -16.67
N TYR A 713 -78.06 64.20 -15.56
CA TYR A 713 -78.29 65.35 -14.68
C TYR A 713 -78.06 66.68 -15.40
N SER A 714 -77.03 66.74 -16.25
CA SER A 714 -76.73 67.88 -17.14
C SER A 714 -77.92 68.24 -18.06
N LYS A 715 -78.54 67.23 -18.68
CA LYS A 715 -79.68 67.42 -19.61
C LYS A 715 -80.93 67.91 -18.88
N THR A 716 -81.26 67.34 -17.72
CA THR A 716 -82.40 67.79 -16.91
C THR A 716 -82.20 69.21 -16.37
N ALA A 717 -80.98 69.56 -15.94
CA ALA A 717 -80.64 70.92 -15.51
C ALA A 717 -80.78 71.95 -16.65
N GLN A 718 -80.34 71.61 -17.87
CA GLN A 718 -80.54 72.46 -19.04
C GLN A 718 -82.01 72.62 -19.43
N GLN A 719 -82.85 71.60 -19.23
CA GLN A 719 -84.29 71.72 -19.49
C GLN A 719 -84.95 72.72 -18.53
N LEU A 720 -84.75 72.55 -17.22
CA LEU A 720 -85.29 73.42 -16.17
C LEU A 720 -84.81 74.88 -16.26
N GLN A 721 -83.64 75.13 -16.86
CA GLN A 721 -83.09 76.48 -17.04
C GLN A 721 -83.68 77.24 -18.25
N ASN A 722 -84.43 76.57 -19.13
CA ASN A 722 -84.98 77.13 -20.37
C ASN A 722 -86.52 77.31 -20.36
N GLU A 723 -87.19 77.15 -19.21
CA GLU A 723 -88.64 77.33 -19.10
C GLU A 723 -89.02 78.77 -18.67
N ASP A 724 -89.80 79.47 -19.52
CA ASP A 724 -90.28 80.83 -19.25
C ASP A 724 -91.43 80.87 -18.23
N ILE A 725 -91.22 81.58 -17.12
CA ILE A 725 -92.22 81.73 -16.04
C ILE A 725 -93.33 82.69 -16.46
N ASN A 726 -94.43 82.17 -16.99
CA ASN A 726 -95.64 82.93 -17.32
C ASN A 726 -96.66 82.91 -16.17
N LEU A 727 -97.03 84.09 -15.65
CA LEU A 727 -98.01 84.24 -14.57
C LEU A 727 -99.40 84.64 -15.12
N PRO A 728 -100.48 83.89 -14.87
CA PRO A 728 -101.80 84.17 -15.46
C PRO A 728 -102.43 85.50 -14.98
N ASN A 729 -103.06 86.22 -15.92
CA ASN A 729 -103.60 87.57 -15.70
C ASN A 729 -105.14 87.64 -15.57
N ASN A 730 -105.84 86.51 -15.41
CA ASN A 730 -107.29 86.48 -15.19
C ASN A 730 -107.71 85.50 -14.08
N LEU A 731 -108.96 85.64 -13.61
CA LEU A 731 -109.46 84.91 -12.44
C LEU A 731 -109.71 83.41 -12.73
N GLU A 732 -110.06 83.07 -13.97
CA GLU A 732 -110.46 81.71 -14.36
C GLU A 732 -109.24 80.83 -14.57
N ASP A 733 -108.21 81.32 -15.26
CA ASP A 733 -106.90 80.67 -15.36
C ASP A 733 -106.21 80.57 -13.99
N MET A 734 -106.40 81.54 -13.09
CA MET A 734 -105.89 81.45 -11.73
C MET A 734 -106.64 80.40 -10.89
N GLN A 735 -107.94 80.18 -11.11
CA GLN A 735 -108.67 79.05 -10.52
C GLN A 735 -108.24 77.71 -11.13
N LEU A 736 -107.99 77.65 -12.43
CA LEU A 736 -107.47 76.47 -13.12
C LEU A 736 -106.05 76.12 -12.64
N LEU A 737 -105.20 77.12 -12.44
CA LEU A 737 -103.85 76.95 -11.87
C LEU A 737 -103.92 76.50 -10.40
N LEU A 738 -104.85 77.02 -9.60
CA LEU A 738 -105.09 76.53 -8.23
C LEU A 738 -105.67 75.11 -8.19
N LEU A 739 -106.41 74.68 -9.22
CA LEU A 739 -106.84 73.29 -9.38
C LEU A 739 -105.67 72.38 -9.77
N LYS A 740 -104.83 72.79 -10.74
CA LYS A 740 -103.58 72.09 -11.08
C LYS A 740 -102.65 71.95 -9.87
N TYR A 741 -102.35 73.04 -9.17
CA TYR A 741 -101.55 72.97 -7.95
C TYR A 741 -102.18 72.09 -6.85
N ARG A 742 -103.51 71.97 -6.77
CA ARG A 742 -104.15 71.00 -5.86
C ARG A 742 -103.97 69.56 -6.34
N GLU A 743 -104.10 69.29 -7.63
CA GLU A 743 -103.88 67.99 -8.26
C GLU A 743 -102.40 67.56 -8.15
N GLU A 744 -101.47 68.48 -8.34
CA GLU A 744 -100.03 68.32 -8.13
C GLU A 744 -99.70 68.08 -6.64
N ILE A 745 -100.31 68.83 -5.71
CA ILE A 745 -100.14 68.60 -4.26
C ILE A 745 -100.72 67.25 -3.82
N ILE A 746 -101.84 66.81 -4.41
CA ILE A 746 -102.40 65.47 -4.16
C ILE A 746 -101.46 64.40 -4.72
N SER A 747 -100.98 64.56 -5.95
CA SER A 747 -100.04 63.64 -6.60
C SER A 747 -98.72 63.55 -5.83
N ALA A 748 -98.19 64.68 -5.36
CA ALA A 748 -96.99 64.75 -4.51
C ALA A 748 -97.21 64.13 -3.13
N LYS A 749 -98.43 64.21 -2.56
CA LYS A 749 -98.77 63.49 -1.33
C LYS A 749 -98.83 61.98 -1.53
N VAL A 750 -99.47 61.51 -2.59
CA VAL A 750 -99.53 60.06 -2.90
C VAL A 750 -98.13 59.52 -3.22
N ALA A 751 -97.32 60.29 -3.96
CA ALA A 751 -95.91 59.97 -4.18
C ALA A 751 -95.11 59.94 -2.87
N LYS A 752 -95.34 60.88 -1.94
CA LYS A 752 -94.72 60.89 -0.61
C LYS A 752 -95.13 59.68 0.24
N GLU A 753 -96.40 59.31 0.27
CA GLU A 753 -96.84 58.11 1.01
C GLU A 753 -96.23 56.84 0.40
N HIS A 754 -96.14 56.76 -0.93
CA HIS A 754 -95.49 55.63 -1.60
C HIS A 754 -93.97 55.57 -1.32
N THR A 755 -93.25 56.70 -1.29
CA THR A 755 -91.83 56.72 -0.93
C THR A 755 -91.61 56.46 0.57
N GLU A 756 -92.48 56.93 1.47
CA GLU A 756 -92.40 56.58 2.89
C GLU A 756 -92.65 55.08 3.14
N GLU A 757 -93.57 54.45 2.40
CA GLU A 757 -93.79 53.00 2.49
C GLU A 757 -92.61 52.20 1.90
N THR A 758 -92.02 52.68 0.81
CA THR A 758 -90.82 52.09 0.20
C THR A 758 -89.62 52.19 1.16
N LEU A 759 -89.35 53.38 1.70
CA LEU A 759 -88.29 53.64 2.69
C LEU A 759 -88.48 52.81 3.97
N ARG A 760 -89.72 52.56 4.41
CA ARG A 760 -89.99 51.61 5.51
C ARG A 760 -89.55 50.19 5.17
N SER A 761 -89.87 49.70 3.97
CA SER A 761 -89.45 48.37 3.53
C SER A 761 -87.93 48.25 3.41
N GLU A 762 -87.28 49.30 2.91
CA GLU A 762 -85.81 49.42 2.78
C GLU A 762 -85.13 49.48 4.15
N ILE A 763 -85.65 50.24 5.12
CA ILE A 763 -85.17 50.25 6.51
C ILE A 763 -85.29 48.86 7.16
N VAL A 764 -86.35 48.11 6.89
CA VAL A 764 -86.50 46.73 7.39
C VAL A 764 -85.49 45.79 6.73
N PHE A 765 -85.28 45.91 5.41
CA PHE A 765 -84.27 45.14 4.69
C PHE A 765 -82.85 45.42 5.19
N LEU A 766 -82.44 46.69 5.23
CA LEU A 766 -81.12 47.12 5.71
C LEU A 766 -80.89 46.70 7.17
N LYS A 767 -81.92 46.75 8.02
CA LYS A 767 -81.81 46.25 9.41
C LYS A 767 -81.61 44.74 9.47
N SER A 768 -82.24 43.96 8.59
CA SER A 768 -82.00 42.52 8.46
C SER A 768 -80.60 42.22 7.93
N GLN A 769 -80.12 42.98 6.95
CA GLN A 769 -78.76 42.88 6.41
C GLN A 769 -77.70 43.15 7.49
N VAL A 770 -77.80 44.30 8.19
CA VAL A 770 -76.88 44.65 9.29
C VAL A 770 -76.89 43.61 10.43
N MET A 771 -78.02 42.95 10.68
CA MET A 771 -78.08 41.83 11.63
C MET A 771 -77.36 40.57 11.11
N GLY A 772 -77.40 40.30 9.80
CA GLY A 772 -76.63 39.23 9.16
C GLY A 772 -75.12 39.51 9.20
N GLU A 773 -74.71 40.70 8.75
CA GLU A 773 -73.31 41.15 8.77
C GLU A 773 -72.73 41.14 10.19
N GLN A 774 -73.52 41.52 11.21
CA GLN A 774 -73.09 41.46 12.61
C GLN A 774 -73.02 40.02 13.16
N GLN A 775 -73.86 39.09 12.68
CA GLN A 775 -73.79 37.67 13.01
C GLN A 775 -72.52 37.05 12.40
N GLU A 776 -72.27 37.29 11.12
CA GLU A 776 -71.07 36.82 10.39
C GLU A 776 -69.80 37.40 11.01
N LYS A 777 -69.79 38.70 11.34
CA LYS A 777 -68.70 39.35 12.06
C LYS A 777 -68.39 38.63 13.39
N CYS A 778 -69.39 38.32 14.20
CA CYS A 778 -69.14 37.60 15.46
C CYS A 778 -68.56 36.20 15.22
N THR A 779 -69.01 35.47 14.19
CA THR A 779 -68.41 34.17 13.86
C THR A 779 -66.95 34.31 13.38
N LEU A 780 -66.61 35.37 12.64
CA LEU A 780 -65.24 35.69 12.25
C LEU A 780 -64.35 36.06 13.45
N GLU A 781 -64.86 36.89 14.37
CA GLU A 781 -64.15 37.25 15.62
C GLU A 781 -63.90 36.00 16.49
N GLU A 782 -64.85 35.06 16.55
CA GLU A 782 -64.67 33.77 17.22
C GLU A 782 -63.64 32.87 16.54
N THR A 783 -63.64 32.73 15.21
CA THR A 783 -62.64 31.92 14.49
C THR A 783 -61.24 32.50 14.61
N LEU A 784 -61.09 33.82 14.45
CA LEU A 784 -59.79 34.49 14.59
C LEU A 784 -59.25 34.37 16.02
N THR A 785 -60.12 34.39 17.03
CA THR A 785 -59.72 34.15 18.44
C THR A 785 -59.23 32.72 18.65
N GLN A 786 -59.85 31.73 18.00
CA GLN A 786 -59.39 30.33 18.04
C GLN A 786 -58.06 30.12 17.30
N GLU A 787 -57.86 30.77 16.14
CA GLU A 787 -56.59 30.74 15.42
C GLU A 787 -55.45 31.40 16.22
N ILE A 788 -55.70 32.57 16.83
CA ILE A 788 -54.74 33.22 17.73
C ILE A 788 -54.38 32.30 18.90
N SER A 789 -55.36 31.61 19.50
CA SER A 789 -55.13 30.64 20.57
C SER A 789 -54.27 29.45 20.11
N ALA A 790 -54.52 28.91 18.91
CA ALA A 790 -53.73 27.82 18.35
C ALA A 790 -52.29 28.24 18.01
N LEU A 791 -52.12 29.45 17.47
CA LEU A 791 -50.79 30.02 17.19
C LEU A 791 -50.01 30.29 18.48
N GLN A 792 -50.65 30.80 19.53
CA GLN A 792 -50.03 31.00 20.86
C GLN A 792 -49.55 29.67 21.47
N ALA A 793 -50.36 28.60 21.39
CA ALA A 793 -49.94 27.27 21.83
C ALA A 793 -48.70 26.79 21.06
N LYS A 794 -48.68 26.95 19.73
CA LYS A 794 -47.58 26.52 18.87
C LYS A 794 -46.29 27.32 19.06
N VAL A 795 -46.39 28.60 19.42
CA VAL A 795 -45.24 29.41 19.87
C VAL A 795 -44.67 28.85 21.18
N GLY A 796 -45.51 28.42 22.13
CA GLY A 796 -45.08 27.76 23.36
C GLY A 796 -44.33 26.45 23.13
N GLU A 797 -44.78 25.62 22.18
CA GLU A 797 -44.07 24.40 21.75
C GLU A 797 -42.69 24.72 21.16
N LEU A 798 -42.61 25.72 20.27
CA LEU A 798 -41.36 26.16 19.66
C LEU A 798 -40.38 26.76 20.69
N GLU A 799 -40.87 27.44 21.72
CA GLU A 799 -40.04 27.92 22.83
C GLU A 799 -39.43 26.79 23.68
N ILE A 800 -40.14 25.67 23.85
CA ILE A 800 -39.63 24.49 24.55
C ILE A 800 -38.54 23.84 23.71
N LEU A 801 -38.81 23.59 22.43
CA LEU A 801 -37.84 23.02 21.47
C LEU A 801 -36.58 23.89 21.33
N ARG A 802 -36.71 25.23 21.36
CA ARG A 802 -35.57 26.14 21.40
C ARG A 802 -34.69 25.92 22.64
N LYS A 803 -35.28 25.79 23.83
CA LYS A 803 -34.55 25.59 25.10
C LYS A 803 -33.86 24.21 25.13
N GLU A 804 -34.44 23.20 24.50
CA GLU A 804 -33.80 21.89 24.32
C GLU A 804 -32.63 21.95 23.32
N LEU A 805 -32.77 22.69 22.20
CA LEU A 805 -31.69 22.93 21.24
C LEU A 805 -30.53 23.74 21.83
N GLU A 806 -30.80 24.74 22.67
CA GLU A 806 -29.78 25.50 23.42
C GLU A 806 -29.04 24.60 24.43
N LYS A 807 -29.72 23.62 25.04
CA LYS A 807 -29.11 22.63 25.95
C LYS A 807 -28.23 21.62 25.20
N GLU A 808 -28.69 21.09 24.06
CA GLU A 808 -27.90 20.18 23.23
C GLU A 808 -26.69 20.88 22.58
N SER A 809 -26.81 22.14 22.18
CA SER A 809 -25.67 22.89 21.64
C SER A 809 -24.59 23.16 22.70
N ALA A 810 -25.00 23.46 23.95
CA ALA A 810 -24.08 23.54 25.09
C ALA A 810 -23.37 22.20 25.36
N SER A 811 -24.10 21.08 25.37
CA SER A 811 -23.51 19.75 25.57
C SER A 811 -22.55 19.38 24.43
N LYS A 812 -22.91 19.66 23.17
CA LYS A 812 -22.03 19.50 22.01
C LYS A 812 -20.73 20.30 22.16
N SER A 813 -20.82 21.54 22.65
CA SER A 813 -19.63 22.36 22.92
C SER A 813 -18.71 21.73 23.98
N GLU A 814 -19.26 21.16 25.04
CA GLU A 814 -18.50 20.49 26.11
C GLU A 814 -17.85 19.18 25.63
N VAL A 815 -18.50 18.44 24.72
CA VAL A 815 -17.91 17.26 24.08
C VAL A 815 -16.79 17.67 23.12
N GLN A 816 -16.97 18.77 22.37
CA GLN A 816 -15.99 19.22 21.39
C GLN A 816 -14.71 19.81 22.03
N THR A 817 -14.79 20.47 23.19
CA THR A 817 -13.59 20.87 23.94
C THR A 817 -12.82 19.66 24.48
N LYS A 818 -13.50 18.66 25.06
CA LYS A 818 -12.88 17.40 25.52
C LYS A 818 -12.22 16.62 24.38
N LEU A 819 -12.85 16.60 23.20
CA LEU A 819 -12.25 16.02 21.99
C LEU A 819 -10.94 16.75 21.64
N GLN A 820 -10.94 18.07 21.61
CA GLN A 820 -9.76 18.88 21.30
C GLN A 820 -8.63 18.72 22.33
N GLU A 821 -8.96 18.59 23.63
CA GLU A 821 -7.99 18.24 24.68
C GLU A 821 -7.39 16.84 24.49
N SER A 822 -8.21 15.86 24.09
CA SER A 822 -7.74 14.50 23.79
C SER A 822 -6.82 14.45 22.55
N GLU A 823 -7.15 15.19 21.49
CA GLU A 823 -6.30 15.34 20.31
C GLU A 823 -4.95 15.99 20.64
N ASN A 824 -4.95 17.05 21.43
CA ASN A 824 -3.72 17.74 21.83
C ASN A 824 -2.83 16.85 22.72
N SER A 825 -3.46 16.02 23.56
CA SER A 825 -2.79 14.96 24.32
C SER A 825 -2.19 13.89 23.40
N LEU A 826 -2.94 13.43 22.39
CA LEU A 826 -2.48 12.46 21.39
C LEU A 826 -1.30 13.01 20.58
N LYS A 827 -1.37 14.25 20.08
CA LYS A 827 -0.29 14.95 19.36
C LYS A 827 0.97 15.09 20.24
N THR A 828 0.80 15.32 21.54
CA THR A 828 1.89 15.38 22.53
C THR A 828 2.52 14.00 22.78
N ILE A 829 1.75 12.91 22.75
CA ILE A 829 2.26 11.53 22.86
C ILE A 829 2.97 11.13 21.55
N GLN A 830 2.39 11.44 20.40
CA GLN A 830 2.94 11.11 19.08
C GLN A 830 4.28 11.82 18.80
N THR A 831 4.41 13.09 19.21
CA THR A 831 5.69 13.83 19.11
C THR A 831 6.77 13.25 20.02
N LYS A 832 6.43 12.89 21.28
CA LYS A 832 7.35 12.17 22.19
C LYS A 832 7.76 10.80 21.64
N SER A 833 6.82 10.07 21.03
CA SER A 833 7.08 8.79 20.38
C SER A 833 8.06 8.95 19.21
N LYS A 834 7.82 9.90 18.29
CA LYS A 834 8.74 10.22 17.19
C LYS A 834 10.16 10.60 17.69
N GLN A 835 10.26 11.39 18.76
CA GLN A 835 11.54 11.75 19.38
C GLN A 835 12.25 10.54 20.01
N LEU A 836 11.52 9.56 20.55
CA LEU A 836 12.11 8.32 21.08
C LEU A 836 12.58 7.40 19.95
N ILE A 837 11.78 7.25 18.89
CA ILE A 837 12.13 6.44 17.70
C ILE A 837 13.41 6.98 17.05
N SER A 838 13.49 8.30 16.81
CA SER A 838 14.69 8.96 16.28
C SER A 838 15.95 8.67 17.12
N LYS A 839 15.87 8.78 18.46
CA LYS A 839 16.99 8.45 19.37
C LYS A 839 17.37 6.98 19.39
N MET A 840 16.47 6.07 19.03
CA MET A 840 16.78 4.65 18.87
C MET A 840 17.41 4.37 17.50
N GLN A 841 16.97 5.06 16.44
CA GLN A 841 17.58 5.00 15.11
C GLN A 841 19.03 5.51 15.13
N GLU A 842 19.30 6.66 15.77
CA GLU A 842 20.67 7.18 16.00
C GLU A 842 21.57 6.15 16.71
N ARG A 843 21.03 5.43 17.69
CA ARG A 843 21.76 4.38 18.42
C ARG A 843 22.01 3.12 17.59
N LEU A 844 21.07 2.73 16.74
CA LEU A 844 21.25 1.61 15.81
C LEU A 844 22.33 1.95 14.79
N GLU A 845 22.28 3.13 14.17
CA GLU A 845 23.33 3.62 13.28
C GLU A 845 24.72 3.65 13.95
N GLU A 846 24.82 4.10 15.21
CA GLU A 846 26.10 4.09 15.91
C GLU A 846 26.61 2.66 16.15
N MET A 847 25.71 1.72 16.47
CA MET A 847 26.06 0.31 16.67
C MET A 847 26.47 -0.38 15.36
N ASP A 848 25.80 -0.12 14.24
CA ASP A 848 26.20 -0.66 12.93
C ASP A 848 27.54 -0.06 12.46
N LYS A 849 27.77 1.23 12.68
CA LYS A 849 29.08 1.87 12.41
C LYS A 849 30.21 1.31 13.29
N ARG A 850 29.91 0.76 14.47
CA ARG A 850 30.88 0.00 15.30
C ARG A 850 31.04 -1.44 14.82
N LYS A 851 29.94 -2.12 14.45
CA LYS A 851 29.93 -3.48 13.89
C LYS A 851 30.79 -3.56 12.62
N SER A 852 30.57 -2.69 11.63
CA SER A 852 31.36 -2.68 10.38
C SER A 852 32.86 -2.52 10.62
N LYS A 853 33.26 -1.75 11.64
CA LYS A 853 34.68 -1.61 12.03
C LYS A 853 35.23 -2.91 12.60
N LEU A 854 34.55 -3.49 13.59
CA LEU A 854 34.94 -4.76 14.21
C LEU A 854 34.97 -5.92 13.20
N GLU A 855 34.09 -5.93 12.20
CA GLU A 855 34.09 -6.88 11.09
C GLU A 855 35.31 -6.70 10.19
N SER A 856 35.69 -5.46 9.85
CA SER A 856 36.91 -5.16 9.09
C SER A 856 38.19 -5.56 9.84
N GLU A 857 38.25 -5.30 11.15
CA GLU A 857 39.36 -5.71 12.03
C GLU A 857 39.44 -7.25 12.13
N ASN A 858 38.30 -7.93 12.27
CA ASN A 858 38.23 -9.39 12.23
C ASN A 858 38.70 -9.97 10.89
N HIS A 859 38.39 -9.33 9.76
CA HIS A 859 38.87 -9.78 8.45
C HIS A 859 40.40 -9.65 8.33
N ILE A 860 40.97 -8.52 8.76
CA ILE A 860 42.43 -8.31 8.80
C ILE A 860 43.12 -9.35 9.70
N LEU A 861 42.55 -9.63 10.88
CA LEU A 861 43.09 -10.63 11.80
C LEU A 861 42.99 -12.06 11.23
N LYS A 862 41.89 -12.43 10.58
CA LYS A 862 41.74 -13.74 9.90
C LYS A 862 42.78 -13.92 8.80
N ASN A 863 42.98 -12.92 7.95
CA ASN A 863 43.98 -12.96 6.87
C ASN A 863 45.41 -13.10 7.44
N LYS A 864 45.71 -12.43 8.58
CA LYS A 864 47.00 -12.56 9.28
C LYS A 864 47.19 -13.95 9.90
N VAL A 865 46.16 -14.54 10.50
CA VAL A 865 46.20 -15.92 11.03
C VAL A 865 46.42 -16.92 9.89
N GLN A 866 45.75 -16.75 8.75
CA GLN A 866 45.92 -17.62 7.59
C GLN A 866 47.36 -17.57 7.03
N ALA A 867 47.97 -16.37 6.95
CA ALA A 867 49.37 -16.23 6.55
C ALA A 867 50.32 -16.95 7.52
N LEU A 868 50.15 -16.74 8.84
CA LEU A 868 50.97 -17.39 9.87
C LEU A 868 50.81 -18.92 9.89
N GLN A 869 49.63 -19.45 9.56
CA GLN A 869 49.43 -20.89 9.41
C GLN A 869 50.23 -21.45 8.23
N VAL A 870 50.26 -20.76 7.08
CA VAL A 870 51.06 -21.18 5.92
C VAL A 870 52.56 -21.16 6.25
N ASP A 871 53.04 -20.14 6.96
CA ASP A 871 54.44 -20.07 7.42
C ASP A 871 54.80 -21.19 8.40
N LEU A 872 53.86 -21.59 9.28
CA LEU A 872 54.01 -22.72 10.19
C LEU A 872 54.02 -24.06 9.44
N ASP A 873 53.06 -24.30 8.54
CA ASP A 873 52.95 -25.53 7.74
C ASP A 873 54.22 -25.76 6.89
N ASN A 874 54.74 -24.68 6.30
CA ASN A 874 56.04 -24.66 5.59
C ASN A 874 57.20 -25.02 6.53
N SER A 875 57.24 -24.42 7.72
CA SER A 875 58.28 -24.69 8.72
C SER A 875 58.25 -26.14 9.20
N GLU A 876 57.06 -26.70 9.44
CA GLU A 876 56.89 -28.12 9.79
C GLU A 876 57.25 -29.06 8.62
N ALA A 877 56.99 -28.67 7.37
CA ALA A 877 57.43 -29.44 6.20
C ALA A 877 58.96 -29.52 6.13
N VAL A 878 59.65 -28.39 6.27
CA VAL A 878 61.12 -28.32 6.29
C VAL A 878 61.70 -29.14 7.46
N GLN A 879 61.12 -29.05 8.66
CA GLN A 879 61.56 -29.87 9.79
C GLN A 879 61.36 -31.37 9.55
N ARG A 880 60.21 -31.79 9.02
CA ARG A 880 59.94 -33.20 8.66
C ARG A 880 60.94 -33.73 7.65
N ASP A 881 61.29 -32.94 6.63
CA ASP A 881 62.25 -33.36 5.60
C ASP A 881 63.70 -33.34 6.11
N PHE A 882 64.07 -32.44 7.01
CA PHE A 882 65.37 -32.48 7.71
C PHE A 882 65.50 -33.74 8.60
N VAL A 883 64.42 -34.15 9.29
CA VAL A 883 64.38 -35.40 10.06
C VAL A 883 64.50 -36.63 9.14
N LYS A 884 63.78 -36.68 8.02
CA LYS A 884 63.94 -37.76 7.02
C LYS A 884 65.36 -37.83 6.47
N LEU A 885 65.96 -36.68 6.12
CA LEU A 885 67.30 -36.61 5.54
C LEU A 885 68.37 -37.06 6.54
N SER A 886 68.29 -36.61 7.79
CA SER A 886 69.23 -37.00 8.85
C SER A 886 69.10 -38.48 9.23
N GLN A 887 67.87 -39.04 9.30
CA GLN A 887 67.66 -40.49 9.46
C GLN A 887 68.21 -41.28 8.26
N SER A 888 67.95 -40.84 7.03
CA SER A 888 68.49 -41.49 5.82
C SER A 888 70.02 -41.48 5.80
N LEU A 889 70.64 -40.37 6.20
CA LEU A 889 72.09 -40.25 6.32
C LEU A 889 72.65 -41.16 7.42
N GLN A 890 72.00 -41.24 8.58
CA GLN A 890 72.37 -42.18 9.65
C GLN A 890 72.29 -43.64 9.18
N ILE A 891 71.22 -44.03 8.46
CA ILE A 891 71.06 -45.37 7.88
C ILE A 891 72.14 -45.66 6.82
N GLN A 892 72.52 -44.68 6.01
CA GLN A 892 73.62 -44.83 5.04
C GLN A 892 74.99 -44.98 5.73
N LEU A 893 75.28 -44.16 6.74
CA LEU A 893 76.52 -44.23 7.51
C LEU A 893 76.64 -45.56 8.29
N GLU A 894 75.53 -46.04 8.85
CA GLU A 894 75.50 -47.32 9.56
C GLU A 894 75.64 -48.52 8.61
N LYS A 895 75.03 -48.46 7.41
CA LYS A 895 75.30 -49.45 6.34
C LYS A 895 76.76 -49.47 5.90
N ILE A 896 77.43 -48.31 5.85
CA ILE A 896 78.87 -48.23 5.54
C ILE A 896 79.68 -48.88 6.66
N ARG A 897 79.43 -48.54 7.92
CA ARG A 897 80.11 -49.16 9.08
C ARG A 897 79.94 -50.68 9.14
N GLN A 898 78.73 -51.18 8.88
CA GLN A 898 78.48 -52.62 8.85
C GLN A 898 79.20 -53.32 7.69
N ALA A 899 79.41 -52.63 6.55
CA ALA A 899 80.22 -53.12 5.45
C ALA A 899 81.75 -53.02 5.68
N GLU A 900 82.21 -52.26 6.68
CA GLU A 900 83.64 -52.12 7.03
C GLU A 900 84.14 -53.18 8.03
N ASN A 901 83.24 -53.92 8.68
CA ASN A 901 83.61 -54.99 9.62
C ASN A 901 84.13 -56.30 8.96
N GLU A 902 84.02 -56.45 7.64
CA GLU A 902 84.73 -57.50 6.88
C GLU A 902 85.64 -56.90 5.80
N VAL A 903 86.87 -56.56 6.17
CA VAL A 903 87.94 -56.22 5.21
C VAL A 903 88.44 -57.50 4.52
N ARG A 904 87.60 -58.10 3.68
CA ARG A 904 87.95 -59.26 2.86
C ARG A 904 88.90 -58.82 1.74
N TRP A 905 90.14 -59.28 1.81
CA TRP A 905 91.11 -59.15 0.74
C TRP A 905 90.59 -59.90 -0.50
N GLN A 906 90.37 -59.20 -1.61
CA GLN A 906 89.84 -59.81 -2.84
C GLN A 906 90.90 -60.71 -3.48
N HIS A 907 90.52 -61.90 -3.95
CA HIS A 907 91.44 -62.73 -4.73
C HIS A 907 91.66 -62.11 -6.11
N GLU A 908 92.82 -62.36 -6.74
CA GLU A 908 93.08 -61.80 -8.06
C GLU A 908 92.18 -62.38 -9.15
N ASP A 909 91.56 -63.54 -8.93
CA ASP A 909 90.60 -64.16 -9.85
C ASP A 909 89.18 -63.61 -9.68
N ASP A 910 88.81 -63.10 -8.49
CA ASP A 910 87.45 -62.62 -8.17
C ASP A 910 87.07 -61.29 -8.86
N VAL A 911 88.02 -60.64 -9.56
CA VAL A 911 87.90 -59.25 -10.00
C VAL A 911 88.43 -59.05 -11.41
N GLU A 912 87.53 -58.90 -12.39
CA GLU A 912 87.88 -58.63 -13.79
C GLU A 912 88.14 -57.14 -14.09
N ASP A 913 87.47 -56.23 -13.36
CA ASP A 913 87.55 -54.77 -13.53
C ASP A 913 88.15 -54.04 -12.33
N CYS A 914 88.84 -52.93 -12.57
CA CYS A 914 89.27 -52.02 -11.51
C CYS A 914 88.08 -51.47 -10.69
N ASN A 915 88.07 -51.68 -9.37
CA ASN A 915 86.99 -51.25 -8.45
C ASN A 915 86.74 -49.73 -8.45
N ASN A 916 87.64 -48.90 -9.00
CA ASN A 916 87.47 -47.45 -9.12
C ASN A 916 87.02 -47.06 -10.54
N CYS A 917 87.90 -47.18 -11.54
CA CYS A 917 87.65 -46.69 -12.90
C CYS A 917 86.94 -47.67 -13.85
N ARG A 918 86.52 -48.85 -13.38
CA ARG A 918 85.80 -49.89 -14.16
C ARG A 918 86.51 -50.28 -15.48
N GLN A 919 87.83 -50.17 -15.50
CA GLN A 919 88.67 -50.62 -16.61
C GLN A 919 89.00 -52.11 -16.43
N PRO A 920 88.84 -52.95 -17.45
CA PRO A 920 89.20 -54.37 -17.37
C PRO A 920 90.70 -54.55 -17.23
N PHE A 921 91.09 -55.56 -16.45
CA PHE A 921 92.47 -55.98 -16.28
C PHE A 921 92.96 -56.80 -17.48
N SER A 922 94.28 -56.81 -17.69
CA SER A 922 94.91 -57.52 -18.80
C SER A 922 96.32 -57.93 -18.45
N VAL A 923 96.99 -58.70 -19.33
CA VAL A 923 98.40 -59.10 -19.15
C VAL A 923 99.32 -57.87 -19.00
N THR A 924 98.95 -56.71 -19.57
CA THR A 924 99.67 -55.44 -19.42
C THR A 924 99.15 -54.57 -18.26
N LYS A 925 97.84 -54.58 -17.96
CA LYS A 925 97.24 -53.90 -16.80
C LYS A 925 97.16 -54.85 -15.60
N ARG A 926 98.22 -54.89 -14.78
CA ARG A 926 98.30 -55.73 -13.57
C ARG A 926 97.33 -55.27 -12.46
N LYS A 927 96.90 -56.24 -11.64
CA LYS A 927 96.01 -56.06 -10.49
C LYS A 927 96.80 -55.58 -9.26
N HIS A 928 96.22 -54.65 -8.49
CA HIS A 928 96.85 -54.09 -7.27
C HIS A 928 95.82 -53.83 -6.16
N HIS A 929 96.03 -54.41 -4.98
CA HIS A 929 95.15 -54.18 -3.83
C HIS A 929 95.35 -52.80 -3.19
N CYS A 930 94.27 -52.20 -2.70
CA CYS A 930 94.34 -51.12 -1.72
C CYS A 930 94.72 -51.73 -0.35
N ARG A 931 95.81 -51.26 0.27
CA ARG A 931 96.32 -51.81 1.55
C ARG A 931 95.48 -51.39 2.76
N HIS A 932 94.41 -50.60 2.56
CA HIS A 932 93.43 -50.26 3.60
C HIS A 932 92.14 -51.08 3.48
N CYS A 933 91.51 -51.13 2.29
CA CYS A 933 90.20 -51.78 2.11
C CYS A 933 90.23 -53.15 1.40
N GLY A 934 91.41 -53.69 1.07
CA GLY A 934 91.58 -55.04 0.51
C GLY A 934 91.07 -55.25 -0.93
N LYS A 935 90.43 -54.25 -1.55
CA LYS A 935 89.88 -54.33 -2.92
C LYS A 935 90.94 -54.11 -3.99
N ILE A 936 90.69 -54.63 -5.20
CA ILE A 936 91.63 -54.61 -6.35
C ILE A 936 91.39 -53.44 -7.31
N PHE A 937 92.47 -52.80 -7.73
CA PHE A 937 92.52 -51.61 -8.59
C PHE A 937 93.68 -51.69 -9.61
N CYS A 938 93.70 -50.79 -10.59
CA CYS A 938 94.87 -50.59 -11.46
C CYS A 938 95.98 -49.75 -10.77
N SER A 939 97.12 -49.60 -11.44
CA SER A 939 98.26 -48.75 -11.03
C SER A 939 97.85 -47.33 -10.71
N ASP A 940 96.98 -46.78 -11.54
CA ASP A 940 96.68 -45.36 -11.60
C ASP A 940 95.72 -44.98 -10.46
N CYS A 941 94.76 -45.86 -10.17
CA CYS A 941 93.87 -45.78 -9.01
C CYS A 941 94.48 -46.33 -7.71
N THR A 942 95.79 -46.66 -7.68
CA THR A 942 96.58 -46.95 -6.46
C THR A 942 97.96 -46.27 -6.52
N ASN A 943 98.02 -45.10 -7.14
CA ASN A 943 99.24 -44.30 -7.25
C ASN A 943 99.65 -43.68 -5.89
N LYS A 944 98.66 -43.24 -5.10
CA LYS A 944 98.78 -42.64 -3.77
C LYS A 944 99.16 -43.66 -2.68
N ALA A 945 99.82 -43.19 -1.63
CA ALA A 945 100.19 -43.98 -0.46
C ALA A 945 99.99 -43.18 0.82
N VAL A 946 99.71 -43.89 1.92
CA VAL A 946 99.48 -43.32 3.26
C VAL A 946 100.32 -44.08 4.29
N ASN A 947 100.85 -43.40 5.30
CA ASN A 947 101.61 -44.04 6.37
C ASN A 947 100.66 -44.84 7.26
N SER A 948 100.85 -46.17 7.34
CA SER A 948 99.93 -47.06 8.03
C SER A 948 100.65 -48.21 8.76
N GLY A 949 99.91 -48.87 9.66
CA GLY A 949 100.39 -49.88 10.60
C GLY A 949 101.31 -49.31 11.70
N PRO A 950 101.71 -50.15 12.69
CA PRO A 950 102.46 -49.70 13.87
C PRO A 950 103.80 -49.01 13.57
N ASN A 951 104.38 -49.29 12.40
CA ASN A 951 105.67 -48.79 11.95
C ASN A 951 105.57 -47.62 10.94
N PHE A 952 104.39 -46.99 10.80
CA PHE A 952 104.15 -45.83 9.93
C PHE A 952 104.69 -45.99 8.49
N ARG A 953 104.61 -47.18 7.91
CA ARG A 953 105.18 -47.45 6.57
C ARG A 953 104.24 -46.95 5.48
N PRO A 954 104.75 -46.36 4.37
CA PRO A 954 103.91 -45.90 3.27
C PRO A 954 103.26 -47.11 2.57
N ALA A 955 101.92 -47.19 2.66
CA ALA A 955 101.11 -48.25 2.10
C ALA A 955 100.23 -47.71 0.96
N LYS A 956 100.29 -48.32 -0.22
CA LYS A 956 99.49 -47.90 -1.38
C LYS A 956 97.99 -48.12 -1.15
N VAL A 957 97.20 -47.09 -1.40
CA VAL A 957 95.74 -47.09 -1.20
C VAL A 957 95.03 -46.52 -2.43
N CYS A 958 93.75 -46.83 -2.59
CA CYS A 958 92.94 -46.20 -3.62
C CYS A 958 92.50 -44.79 -3.22
N ASP A 959 92.07 -43.99 -4.19
CA ASP A 959 91.72 -42.58 -4.01
C ASP A 959 90.71 -42.33 -2.87
N VAL A 960 89.65 -43.14 -2.79
CA VAL A 960 88.64 -43.05 -1.72
C VAL A 960 89.29 -43.27 -0.34
N CYS A 961 90.11 -44.31 -0.20
CA CYS A 961 90.83 -44.59 1.05
C CYS A 961 91.90 -43.54 1.38
N HIS A 962 92.47 -42.87 0.38
CA HIS A 962 93.39 -41.75 0.61
C HIS A 962 92.64 -40.54 1.18
N THR A 963 91.50 -40.15 0.60
CA THR A 963 90.65 -39.06 1.15
C THR A 963 90.13 -39.36 2.55
N ILE A 964 89.85 -40.63 2.88
CA ILE A 964 89.41 -41.02 4.24
C ILE A 964 90.55 -40.97 5.27
N LEU A 965 91.78 -41.34 4.88
CA LEU A 965 92.92 -41.44 5.80
C LEU A 965 93.80 -40.20 5.90
N VAL A 966 93.76 -39.30 4.91
CA VAL A 966 94.56 -38.05 4.88
C VAL A 966 93.64 -36.86 5.04
N LYS A 967 93.71 -36.21 6.21
CA LYS A 967 92.82 -35.11 6.60
C LYS A 967 92.83 -33.91 5.66
N ASP A 968 93.97 -33.67 5.02
CA ASP A 968 94.22 -32.52 4.15
C ASP A 968 94.08 -32.87 2.66
N ALA A 969 93.62 -34.09 2.33
CA ALA A 969 93.35 -34.49 0.96
C ALA A 969 92.03 -33.89 0.44
N THR A 970 91.97 -33.62 -0.86
CA THR A 970 90.73 -33.13 -1.48
C THR A 970 89.62 -34.19 -1.32
N PRO A 971 88.35 -33.77 -1.12
CA PRO A 971 87.22 -34.68 -1.21
C PRO A 971 87.26 -35.43 -2.54
N TYR A 972 86.97 -36.73 -2.53
CA TYR A 972 87.07 -37.60 -3.73
C TYR A 972 86.25 -37.09 -4.95
N PHE A 973 85.27 -36.22 -4.71
CA PHE A 973 84.43 -35.57 -5.73
C PHE A 973 84.90 -34.15 -6.14
N SER A 974 86.09 -33.69 -5.70
CA SER A 974 86.68 -32.39 -6.04
C SER A 974 88.10 -32.53 -6.59
N THR A 975 88.36 -31.90 -7.73
CA THR A 975 89.67 -31.80 -8.36
C THR A 975 90.58 -30.73 -7.76
N GLU A 976 90.03 -29.82 -6.94
CA GLU A 976 90.76 -28.68 -6.37
C GLU A 976 90.82 -28.75 -4.83
N PRO A 977 91.92 -28.28 -4.21
CA PRO A 977 92.01 -28.12 -2.76
C PRO A 977 91.02 -27.08 -2.21
N PRO A 978 90.52 -27.24 -0.98
CA PRO A 978 89.77 -26.18 -0.32
C PRO A 978 90.69 -24.98 -0.10
N ALA A 979 90.37 -23.84 -0.71
CA ALA A 979 91.12 -22.61 -0.54
C ALA A 979 91.09 -22.16 0.93
N THR A 980 92.26 -21.92 1.52
CA THR A 980 92.39 -21.17 2.78
C THR A 980 92.12 -19.69 2.48
N PRO A 981 91.17 -19.03 3.17
CA PRO A 981 90.97 -17.60 3.01
C PRO A 981 92.08 -16.82 3.74
N ASP A 982 92.72 -15.91 3.02
CA ASP A 982 93.50 -14.78 3.55
C ASP A 982 92.56 -13.63 3.99
#